data_AF-A0A8H6JIZ8-F1
#
_entry.id   AF-A0A8H6JIZ8-F1
#
_cell.length_a   1.000
_cell.length_b   1.000
_cell.length_c   1.000
_cell.angle_alpha   90.00
_cell.angle_beta   90.00
_cell.angle_gamma   90.00
#
_symmetry.space_group_name_H-M   'P 1'
#
loop_
_entity.id
_entity.type
_entity.pdbx_description
1 polymer ?
#
loop_
_entity_poly.entity_id
_entity_poly.type
_entity_poly.pdbx_seq_one_letter_code
_entity_poly.pdbx_strand_id
1 'polypeptide(L)'
;MRDCGFCRNNVLESTRTWGYHHSDAVKFQTSIDQRCVFCARLAEKLGPLQPWFDHQYQVKALYRWTIRQTPRIRETKSHVSVIFRPVPGRVSGDKRSEDLPEVGFELFPEKGDSFHISHPQVDTDSPKTDLGYIPKGSSFGTSTDSEPAQEQMRAWLADCLANHPKCARRHASRDFIPTRVLDVGLSSDPWPPSRVRVVETTKERIAGPYATLSHCWGRSPFVTLGDENAEEFTTKGVPWAPIQSNDNFVDAILTTRRLGVRYLWIDSLCIVQQQKHGEDWEAEAPLMHQVYRNSFINLAATESHDRSGGLFRDRDPVDVVPAQFLPLAENARFGRGERMLSPRLLQFTKSQIFWDCATLSACEALPAGLPPALDARAASDRHWRERLQGSGMTVRSLVGGAGDSLEAFWRAAVRSYTSCALTNHDDKIKAAWGVAKLVRDALGEEYAAGLWTNAVEEQLAWRVVDRKDAKRAPEDGREKFPRWSWAAVVGEVDLPNRVPDVPRFYAVRGHDGREVGFRFEKALWGWVGRETAASWGEEFEDMNRRLGEAELRMDKRRAARVETIPEEEPDVALDVKAQAAKKARHPSNFASKLVSQEIAVQGHICTGVLKSVPGEDRWVVIVDGLDQEGAVIEAYPDIEPTQDGVPVKVLLLAASRLFVDEWDDEYVDRDYLEDDEIADVKYSGTGILIEDAGNSRFARFGAVRFGQLRREGWRQLRRACGVREEDSKQFQSKTMAARTYLAFQHNAKLTTLKTVISAVRPFADLEDANRQLFKDGTDAHHVVVTEQTIFHPQGGGQPSDVGTITGPGAASFAVSSVRMDAVRDGQVLHFGSFTSGETKFAVGDEVTQEIDAEKRLLYSRYHTAGHVLGAAVRHLLESEVEGFDELKASHFPDSASCEFQGLIDGANKARIQEKVDAFVKAGMPVRVDFWDEEDFRKRGLERLIPDRSLAPPGEKFRVVEIVGAEVYPCGGTHVDTTDLCGETTVRKISRSKGRSKVSYALDVAK
;
A
#
# COMPACT_ATOMS: atom_id res chain seq x y z
N MET A 1 16.19 9.93 -29.19
CA MET A 1 16.78 8.93 -30.09
C MET A 1 17.64 9.60 -31.14
N ARG A 2 18.88 9.96 -30.82
CA ARG A 2 19.83 10.26 -31.89
C ARG A 2 20.14 8.93 -32.60
N ASP A 3 20.09 8.88 -33.92
CA ASP A 3 20.55 7.75 -34.73
C ASP A 3 21.77 8.20 -35.54
N CYS A 4 22.84 7.42 -35.55
CA CYS A 4 24.00 7.75 -36.37
C CYS A 4 23.66 7.53 -37.85
N GLY A 5 24.36 8.24 -38.74
CA GLY A 5 24.13 8.13 -40.18
C GLY A 5 24.28 6.70 -40.73
N PHE A 6 25.08 5.84 -40.08
CA PHE A 6 25.15 4.42 -40.44
C PHE A 6 23.83 3.71 -40.16
N CYS A 7 23.28 3.80 -38.94
CA CYS A 7 22.04 3.13 -38.56
C CYS A 7 20.83 3.67 -39.32
N ARG A 8 20.79 4.98 -39.58
CA ARG A 8 19.77 5.60 -40.42
C ARG A 8 19.74 4.97 -41.81
N ASN A 9 20.88 5.01 -42.52
CA ASN A 9 20.94 4.62 -43.92
C ASN A 9 20.91 3.10 -44.11
N ASN A 10 21.55 2.34 -43.20
CA ASN A 10 21.78 0.90 -43.39
C ASN A 10 20.78 0.03 -42.62
N VAL A 11 20.02 0.58 -41.67
CA VAL A 11 19.00 -0.17 -40.92
C VAL A 11 17.62 0.42 -41.22
N LEU A 12 17.39 1.70 -40.92
CA LEU A 12 16.05 2.31 -41.02
C LEU A 12 15.60 2.56 -42.47
N GLU A 13 16.49 3.08 -43.30
CA GLU A 13 16.23 3.39 -44.72
C GLU A 13 16.65 2.25 -45.66
N SER A 14 17.02 1.09 -45.09
CA SER A 14 17.49 -0.06 -45.85
C SER A 14 16.36 -0.69 -46.65
N THR A 15 16.61 -0.97 -47.92
CA THR A 15 15.69 -1.78 -48.77
C THR A 15 15.80 -3.28 -48.48
N ARG A 16 16.71 -3.69 -47.60
CA ARG A 16 16.94 -5.09 -47.22
C ARG A 16 16.21 -5.41 -45.92
N THR A 17 15.74 -6.64 -45.79
CA THR A 17 15.09 -7.15 -44.57
C THR A 17 16.09 -7.68 -43.54
N TRP A 18 17.38 -7.65 -43.84
CA TRP A 18 18.45 -8.00 -42.89
C TRP A 18 19.80 -7.45 -43.34
N GLY A 19 20.75 -7.38 -42.40
CA GLY A 19 22.12 -6.96 -42.68
C GLY A 19 23.03 -7.09 -41.47
N TYR A 20 24.24 -6.54 -41.57
CA TYR A 20 25.24 -6.55 -40.51
C TYR A 20 25.40 -5.15 -39.89
N HIS A 21 25.56 -5.09 -38.57
CA HIS A 21 25.67 -3.84 -37.81
C HIS A 21 27.11 -3.56 -37.43
N HIS A 22 27.70 -2.50 -38.01
CA HIS A 22 29.09 -2.03 -37.87
C HIS A 22 30.16 -3.14 -37.99
N SER A 23 31.07 -3.01 -38.95
CA SER A 23 32.17 -3.96 -39.14
C SER A 23 33.51 -3.48 -38.58
N ASP A 24 33.52 -2.33 -37.91
CA ASP A 24 34.72 -1.61 -37.49
C ASP A 24 34.51 -1.02 -36.10
N ALA A 25 35.43 -1.33 -35.18
CA ALA A 25 35.33 -0.93 -33.78
C ALA A 25 35.38 0.59 -33.60
N VAL A 26 36.16 1.31 -34.41
CA VAL A 26 36.31 2.77 -34.31
C VAL A 26 35.04 3.48 -34.76
N LYS A 27 34.43 3.03 -35.87
CA LYS A 27 33.15 3.57 -36.34
C LYS A 27 32.00 3.26 -35.39
N PHE A 28 32.04 2.08 -34.76
CA PHE A 28 31.06 1.70 -33.75
C PHE A 28 31.19 2.56 -32.49
N GLN A 29 32.42 2.73 -31.97
CA GLN A 29 32.72 3.62 -30.84
C GLN A 29 32.30 5.07 -31.13
N THR A 30 32.64 5.58 -32.32
CA THR A 30 32.24 6.93 -32.74
C THR A 30 30.72 7.10 -32.72
N SER A 31 29.96 6.09 -33.15
CA SER A 31 28.49 6.12 -33.13
C SER A 31 27.92 6.03 -31.71
N ILE A 32 28.60 5.34 -30.79
CA ILE A 32 28.27 5.29 -29.36
C ILE A 32 28.52 6.65 -28.70
N ASP A 33 29.67 7.27 -29.00
CA ASP A 33 30.05 8.60 -28.48
C ASP A 33 29.10 9.68 -28.99
N GLN A 34 28.59 9.52 -30.23
CA GLN A 34 27.52 10.34 -30.80
C GLN A 34 26.12 10.04 -30.24
N ARG A 35 26.02 9.10 -29.27
CA ARG A 35 24.80 8.68 -28.57
C ARG A 35 23.72 8.08 -29.48
N CYS A 36 24.12 7.29 -30.48
CA CYS A 36 23.19 6.54 -31.31
C CYS A 36 22.41 5.51 -30.47
N VAL A 37 21.08 5.49 -30.55
CA VAL A 37 20.23 4.58 -29.74
C VAL A 37 20.50 3.11 -30.00
N PHE A 38 20.65 2.71 -31.26
CA PHE A 38 20.99 1.33 -31.61
C PHE A 38 22.39 0.99 -31.10
N CYS A 39 23.37 1.88 -31.32
CA CYS A 39 24.76 1.57 -31.00
C CYS A 39 25.04 1.57 -29.50
N ALA A 40 24.53 2.55 -28.76
CA ALA A 40 24.70 2.66 -27.32
C ALA A 40 24.07 1.46 -26.59
N ARG A 41 22.84 1.09 -26.97
CA ARG A 41 22.14 -0.05 -26.36
C ARG A 41 22.82 -1.39 -26.63
N LEU A 42 23.38 -1.57 -27.83
CA LEU A 42 24.20 -2.75 -28.14
C LEU A 42 25.52 -2.78 -27.36
N ALA A 43 26.04 -1.62 -26.95
CA ALA A 43 27.31 -1.48 -26.23
C ALA A 43 27.22 -1.66 -24.72
N GLU A 44 26.05 -1.47 -24.08
CA GLU A 44 25.84 -1.56 -22.62
C GLU A 44 26.32 -2.88 -22.00
N LYS A 45 26.42 -3.95 -22.79
CA LYS A 45 26.84 -5.29 -22.34
C LYS A 45 28.18 -5.74 -22.92
N LEU A 46 28.82 -4.89 -23.72
CA LEU A 46 30.12 -5.12 -24.33
C LEU A 46 31.18 -4.40 -23.50
N GLY A 47 32.22 -5.11 -23.08
CA GLY A 47 33.43 -4.50 -22.52
C GLY A 47 34.21 -3.70 -23.58
N PRO A 48 35.55 -3.63 -23.49
CA PRO A 48 36.36 -2.98 -24.53
C PRO A 48 36.00 -3.49 -25.93
N LEU A 49 35.70 -2.58 -26.86
CA LEU A 49 35.20 -2.97 -28.20
C LEU A 49 36.26 -3.62 -29.07
N GLN A 50 37.52 -3.18 -28.98
CA GLN A 50 38.64 -3.65 -29.81
C GLN A 50 38.77 -5.18 -29.88
N PRO A 51 38.82 -5.92 -28.74
CA PRO A 51 38.85 -7.38 -28.73
C PRO A 51 37.70 -8.09 -29.48
N TRP A 52 36.52 -7.48 -29.56
CA TRP A 52 35.36 -8.09 -30.22
C TRP A 52 35.40 -8.00 -31.75
N PHE A 53 36.26 -7.15 -32.31
CA PHE A 53 36.38 -6.91 -33.76
C PHE A 53 37.66 -7.54 -34.37
N ASP A 54 38.37 -8.38 -33.62
CA ASP A 54 39.46 -9.20 -34.14
C ASP A 54 38.90 -10.48 -34.82
N HIS A 55 39.43 -10.92 -35.97
CA HIS A 55 38.74 -11.90 -36.85
C HIS A 55 39.57 -13.10 -37.29
N GLN A 56 39.12 -14.30 -36.90
CA GLN A 56 39.54 -15.60 -37.44
C GLN A 56 38.56 -16.17 -38.50
N TYR A 57 37.32 -15.66 -38.61
CA TYR A 57 36.22 -16.31 -39.37
C TYR A 57 35.55 -15.46 -40.47
N GLN A 58 36.29 -14.60 -41.19
CA GLN A 58 35.85 -13.78 -42.34
C GLN A 58 34.63 -12.82 -42.19
N VAL A 59 33.79 -12.93 -41.14
CA VAL A 59 32.65 -12.03 -40.90
C VAL A 59 33.06 -10.91 -39.96
N LYS A 60 32.95 -9.64 -40.42
CA LYS A 60 33.50 -8.47 -39.72
C LYS A 60 32.58 -7.76 -38.71
N ALA A 61 31.29 -8.07 -38.66
CA ALA A 61 30.35 -7.45 -37.71
C ALA A 61 29.98 -8.32 -36.49
N LEU A 62 29.75 -7.69 -35.33
CA LEU A 62 29.41 -8.35 -34.06
C LEU A 62 27.92 -8.72 -33.96
N TYR A 63 27.05 -7.87 -34.50
CA TYR A 63 25.61 -8.12 -34.57
C TYR A 63 25.12 -8.14 -36.02
N ARG A 64 24.14 -8.98 -36.31
CA ARG A 64 23.31 -8.90 -37.51
C ARG A 64 21.94 -8.39 -37.14
N TRP A 65 21.31 -7.60 -37.99
CA TRP A 65 19.95 -7.11 -37.78
C TRP A 65 18.99 -7.75 -38.78
N THR A 66 17.74 -7.93 -38.38
CA THR A 66 16.64 -8.37 -39.24
C THR A 66 15.44 -7.46 -39.03
N ILE A 67 14.82 -7.04 -40.12
CA ILE A 67 13.56 -6.29 -40.14
C ILE A 67 12.44 -7.24 -40.54
N ARG A 68 11.41 -7.32 -39.70
CA ARG A 68 10.15 -8.00 -40.05
C ARG A 68 9.03 -6.97 -40.15
N GLN A 69 8.35 -7.00 -41.29
CA GLN A 69 7.06 -6.34 -41.50
C GLN A 69 5.97 -7.40 -41.31
N THR A 70 5.05 -7.18 -40.38
CA THR A 70 3.93 -8.09 -40.17
C THR A 70 2.96 -7.98 -41.36
N PRO A 71 2.37 -9.08 -41.88
CA PRO A 71 1.36 -9.01 -42.93
C PRO A 71 0.21 -8.08 -42.53
N ARG A 72 -0.31 -7.28 -43.46
CA ARG A 72 -1.49 -6.42 -43.23
C ARG A 72 -2.69 -7.29 -42.85
N ILE A 73 -3.06 -7.31 -41.58
CA ILE A 73 -4.37 -7.79 -41.13
C ILE A 73 -5.21 -6.53 -40.92
N ARG A 74 -6.52 -6.61 -41.19
CA ARG A 74 -7.48 -5.48 -41.32
C ARG A 74 -7.51 -4.48 -40.15
N GLU A 75 -6.79 -4.72 -39.05
CA GLU A 75 -6.91 -4.01 -37.78
C GLU A 75 -5.64 -3.26 -37.31
N THR A 76 -4.48 -3.36 -38.00
CA THR A 76 -3.25 -2.63 -37.57
C THR A 76 -2.48 -1.94 -38.70
N LYS A 77 -1.94 -0.73 -38.43
CA LYS A 77 -0.94 -0.06 -39.28
C LYS A 77 0.32 -0.95 -39.36
N SER A 78 1.05 -0.88 -40.47
CA SER A 78 2.19 -1.76 -40.73
C SER A 78 3.31 -1.61 -39.68
N HIS A 79 3.42 -2.55 -38.75
CA HIS A 79 4.46 -2.60 -37.73
C HIS A 79 5.81 -3.07 -38.31
N VAL A 80 6.92 -2.46 -37.85
CA VAL A 80 8.28 -2.80 -38.25
C VAL A 80 9.10 -3.16 -37.01
N SER A 81 9.43 -4.45 -36.84
CA SER A 81 10.36 -4.87 -35.77
C SER A 81 11.77 -5.00 -36.31
N VAL A 82 12.75 -4.37 -35.65
CA VAL A 82 14.18 -4.52 -35.93
C VAL A 82 14.82 -5.35 -34.80
N ILE A 83 15.36 -6.53 -35.12
CA ILE A 83 15.99 -7.41 -34.13
C ILE A 83 17.48 -7.56 -34.45
N PHE A 84 18.34 -7.21 -33.49
CA PHE A 84 19.78 -7.42 -33.54
C PHE A 84 20.13 -8.73 -32.83
N ARG A 85 20.81 -9.62 -33.54
CA ARG A 85 21.28 -10.92 -33.03
C ARG A 85 22.80 -10.97 -33.07
N PRO A 86 23.47 -11.51 -32.04
CA PRO A 86 24.91 -11.73 -32.10
C PRO A 86 25.27 -12.63 -33.27
N VAL A 87 26.43 -12.39 -33.87
CA VAL A 87 27.01 -13.28 -34.88
C VAL A 87 27.81 -14.37 -34.15
N PRO A 88 27.47 -15.66 -34.32
CA PRO A 88 28.19 -16.76 -33.65
C PRO A 88 29.68 -16.84 -34.03
N GLY A 89 30.50 -17.45 -33.16
CA GLY A 89 31.92 -17.72 -33.43
C GLY A 89 32.91 -16.60 -33.11
N ARG A 90 32.57 -15.61 -32.26
CA ARG A 90 33.53 -14.62 -31.74
C ARG A 90 33.84 -14.88 -30.26
N VAL A 91 35.10 -14.64 -29.88
CA VAL A 91 35.59 -14.87 -28.53
C VAL A 91 36.38 -13.64 -28.06
N SER A 92 36.14 -13.21 -26.83
CA SER A 92 36.90 -12.15 -26.16
C SER A 92 37.18 -12.56 -24.71
N GLY A 93 38.42 -12.98 -24.43
CA GLY A 93 38.74 -13.68 -23.19
C GLY A 93 37.96 -15.00 -23.10
N ASP A 94 37.29 -15.25 -21.98
CA ASP A 94 36.44 -16.45 -21.78
C ASP A 94 35.01 -16.30 -22.32
N LYS A 95 34.65 -15.15 -22.89
CA LYS A 95 33.28 -14.85 -23.35
C LYS A 95 33.10 -15.16 -24.83
N ARG A 96 32.00 -15.83 -25.19
CA ARG A 96 31.60 -16.05 -26.59
C ARG A 96 30.50 -15.08 -27.00
N SER A 97 30.46 -14.68 -28.26
CA SER A 97 29.40 -13.80 -28.78
C SER A 97 28.01 -14.42 -28.73
N GLU A 98 27.91 -15.75 -28.72
CA GLU A 98 26.65 -16.50 -28.56
C GLU A 98 26.00 -16.27 -27.19
N ASP A 99 26.79 -15.89 -26.19
CA ASP A 99 26.32 -15.60 -24.84
C ASP A 99 25.80 -14.15 -24.70
N LEU A 100 25.87 -13.33 -25.75
CA LEU A 100 25.34 -11.97 -25.78
C LEU A 100 23.82 -11.96 -26.06
N PRO A 101 23.04 -11.04 -25.47
CA PRO A 101 21.60 -11.01 -25.65
C PRO A 101 21.18 -10.55 -27.06
N GLU A 102 20.05 -11.07 -27.55
CA GLU A 102 19.33 -10.44 -28.66
C GLU A 102 18.72 -9.10 -28.21
N VAL A 103 18.74 -8.10 -29.09
CA VAL A 103 18.21 -6.76 -28.80
C VAL A 103 17.19 -6.36 -29.85
N GLY A 104 15.92 -6.23 -29.46
CA GLY A 104 14.81 -5.84 -30.32
C GLY A 104 14.41 -4.36 -30.19
N PHE A 105 13.94 -3.78 -31.29
CA PHE A 105 13.34 -2.45 -31.37
C PHE A 105 12.04 -2.52 -32.18
N GLU A 106 10.98 -1.90 -31.67
CA GLU A 106 9.67 -1.85 -32.32
C GLU A 106 9.43 -0.44 -32.86
N LEU A 107 9.14 -0.33 -34.16
CA LEU A 107 9.02 0.93 -34.90
C LEU A 107 7.75 0.96 -35.77
N PHE A 108 7.23 2.16 -36.05
CA PHE A 108 6.06 2.38 -36.92
C PHE A 108 6.46 3.31 -38.10
N PRO A 109 6.15 2.98 -39.37
CA PRO A 109 6.30 3.87 -40.51
C PRO A 109 5.01 4.67 -40.79
N GLU A 110 5.13 5.92 -41.24
CA GLU A 110 4.03 6.70 -41.87
C GLU A 110 4.46 7.34 -43.20
N LYS A 111 3.65 7.14 -44.27
CA LYS A 111 2.82 8.19 -44.94
C LYS A 111 2.25 7.70 -46.28
N GLY A 112 1.01 8.13 -46.57
CA GLY A 112 0.36 8.01 -47.87
C GLY A 112 -0.91 8.87 -47.94
N ASP A 113 -0.70 10.16 -48.21
CA ASP A 113 -1.56 11.19 -48.81
C ASP A 113 -3.06 11.41 -48.49
N SER A 114 -3.34 12.72 -48.34
CA SER A 114 -4.58 13.48 -48.51
C SER A 114 -5.61 13.56 -47.37
N PHE A 115 -5.68 14.76 -46.78
CA PHE A 115 -6.89 15.52 -46.39
C PHE A 115 -8.20 14.73 -46.18
N HIS A 116 -8.70 14.67 -44.94
CA HIS A 116 -9.97 15.28 -44.54
C HIS A 116 -10.27 15.07 -43.04
N ILE A 117 -10.87 16.09 -42.44
CA ILE A 117 -11.48 16.13 -41.11
C ILE A 117 -12.60 15.08 -41.01
N SER A 118 -12.62 14.25 -39.95
CA SER A 118 -13.85 13.78 -39.26
C SER A 118 -13.55 12.81 -38.08
N HIS A 119 -14.10 13.14 -36.91
CA HIS A 119 -14.58 12.19 -35.87
C HIS A 119 -15.79 11.38 -36.40
N PRO A 120 -16.42 10.39 -35.68
CA PRO A 120 -16.12 9.69 -34.40
C PRO A 120 -16.33 8.14 -34.44
N GLN A 121 -15.88 7.38 -33.42
CA GLN A 121 -16.69 6.39 -32.64
C GLN A 121 -15.86 5.50 -31.68
N VAL A 122 -16.51 5.23 -30.55
CA VAL A 122 -16.25 4.34 -29.39
C VAL A 122 -16.26 2.86 -29.86
N ASP A 123 -15.44 1.89 -29.45
CA ASP A 123 -15.37 1.26 -28.11
C ASP A 123 -14.20 0.22 -27.98
N THR A 124 -13.87 -0.09 -26.72
CA THR A 124 -13.28 -1.32 -26.11
C THR A 124 -11.95 -1.98 -26.58
N ASP A 125 -11.07 -2.20 -25.59
CA ASP A 125 -10.10 -3.31 -25.44
C ASP A 125 -8.89 -3.43 -26.40
N SER A 126 -7.90 -2.53 -26.24
CA SER A 126 -6.46 -2.84 -26.41
C SER A 126 -5.56 -1.70 -25.90
N PRO A 127 -4.35 -1.99 -25.39
CA PRO A 127 -3.44 -0.97 -24.89
C PRO A 127 -2.97 -0.07 -26.04
N LYS A 128 -3.11 1.25 -25.87
CA LYS A 128 -2.57 2.27 -26.79
C LYS A 128 -1.05 2.10 -26.91
N THR A 129 -0.58 1.30 -27.86
CA THR A 129 0.84 1.07 -28.19
C THR A 129 1.29 1.84 -29.43
N ASP A 130 0.45 2.71 -30.00
CA ASP A 130 0.86 3.59 -31.08
C ASP A 130 1.53 4.86 -30.51
N LEU A 131 2.84 4.98 -30.74
CA LEU A 131 3.50 6.29 -30.73
C LEU A 131 2.86 7.11 -31.85
N GLY A 132 1.94 8.01 -31.49
CA GLY A 132 1.28 8.90 -32.45
C GLY A 132 2.28 9.75 -33.27
N TYR A 133 1.75 10.64 -34.11
CA TYR A 133 2.55 11.54 -34.94
C TYR A 133 3.60 12.32 -34.12
N ILE A 134 4.89 12.07 -34.37
CA ILE A 134 5.99 12.86 -33.81
C ILE A 134 6.05 14.18 -34.61
N PRO A 135 5.81 15.34 -33.98
CA PRO A 135 5.86 16.61 -34.70
C PRO A 135 7.27 16.85 -35.25
N LYS A 136 7.36 17.50 -36.43
CA LYS A 136 8.66 17.86 -37.01
C LYS A 136 9.39 18.84 -36.10
N GLY A 137 10.72 18.79 -36.03
CA GLY A 137 11.53 19.76 -35.28
C GLY A 137 11.12 21.22 -35.55
N SER A 138 10.79 21.55 -36.80
CA SER A 138 10.31 22.89 -37.21
C SER A 138 8.93 23.30 -36.67
N SER A 139 8.18 22.39 -36.05
CA SER A 139 6.85 22.67 -35.47
C SER A 139 6.90 23.01 -33.98
N PHE A 140 8.08 22.86 -33.34
CA PHE A 140 8.30 23.38 -31.99
C PHE A 140 8.83 24.81 -32.07
N GLY A 141 8.38 25.68 -31.17
CA GLY A 141 8.97 27.01 -31.06
C GLY A 141 10.31 27.00 -30.30
N THR A 142 11.05 28.10 -30.42
CA THR A 142 12.40 28.29 -29.84
C THR A 142 12.41 28.52 -28.34
N SER A 143 11.25 28.44 -27.68
CA SER A 143 11.12 28.55 -26.23
C SER A 143 9.92 27.71 -25.76
N THR A 144 9.94 27.31 -24.48
CA THR A 144 8.80 26.66 -23.81
C THR A 144 7.60 27.59 -23.62
N ASP A 145 7.72 28.88 -23.94
CA ASP A 145 6.61 29.85 -23.95
C ASP A 145 6.12 30.21 -25.35
N SER A 146 6.67 29.59 -26.39
CA SER A 146 6.30 29.85 -27.79
C SER A 146 4.82 29.58 -28.07
N GLU A 147 4.28 30.19 -29.13
CA GLU A 147 2.87 29.99 -29.53
C GLU A 147 2.49 28.50 -29.69
N PRO A 148 3.29 27.63 -30.35
CA PRO A 148 3.00 26.20 -30.42
C PRO A 148 2.97 25.52 -29.04
N ALA A 149 3.88 25.90 -28.15
CA ALA A 149 3.90 25.38 -26.78
C ALA A 149 2.63 25.78 -26.02
N GLN A 150 2.21 27.04 -26.13
CA GLN A 150 0.97 27.54 -25.52
C GLN A 150 -0.28 26.86 -26.06
N GLU A 151 -0.35 26.64 -27.36
CA GLU A 151 -1.44 25.88 -27.99
C GLU A 151 -1.49 24.46 -27.46
N GLN A 152 -0.34 23.79 -27.36
CA GLN A 152 -0.24 22.43 -26.84
C GLN A 152 -0.69 22.34 -25.37
N MET A 153 -0.30 23.30 -24.52
CA MET A 153 -0.74 23.39 -23.13
C MET A 153 -2.27 23.49 -23.03
N ARG A 154 -2.89 24.35 -23.85
CA ARG A 154 -4.36 24.50 -23.90
C ARG A 154 -5.05 23.25 -24.45
N ALA A 155 -4.47 22.62 -25.47
CA ALA A 155 -5.01 21.41 -26.08
C ALA A 155 -5.06 20.25 -25.06
N TRP A 156 -3.98 20.02 -24.31
CA TRP A 156 -3.98 19.01 -23.25
C TRP A 156 -5.00 19.28 -22.15
N LEU A 157 -5.13 20.54 -21.73
CA LEU A 157 -6.11 20.92 -20.72
C LEU A 157 -7.55 20.71 -21.22
N ALA A 158 -7.86 21.12 -22.44
CA ALA A 158 -9.17 20.94 -23.06
C ALA A 158 -9.52 19.46 -23.24
N ASP A 159 -8.59 18.65 -23.75
CA ASP A 159 -8.76 17.21 -23.91
C ASP A 159 -8.98 16.51 -22.55
N CYS A 160 -8.21 16.89 -21.53
CA CYS A 160 -8.39 16.36 -20.18
C CYS A 160 -9.77 16.71 -19.58
N LEU A 161 -10.29 17.91 -19.84
CA LEU A 161 -11.61 18.33 -19.36
C LEU A 161 -12.75 17.64 -20.09
N ALA A 162 -12.60 17.41 -21.39
CA ALA A 162 -13.65 16.85 -22.24
C ALA A 162 -13.67 15.31 -22.24
N ASN A 163 -12.49 14.67 -22.28
CA ASN A 163 -12.35 13.28 -22.70
C ASN A 163 -11.76 12.34 -21.63
N HIS A 164 -11.28 12.85 -20.50
CA HIS A 164 -10.70 12.00 -19.46
C HIS A 164 -11.71 11.72 -18.32
N PRO A 165 -12.45 10.59 -18.33
CA PRO A 165 -13.48 10.30 -17.33
C PRO A 165 -12.94 10.22 -15.90
N LYS A 166 -11.68 9.74 -15.75
CA LYS A 166 -10.96 9.72 -14.46
C LYS A 166 -10.61 11.12 -13.94
N CYS A 167 -10.66 12.14 -14.80
CA CYS A 167 -10.40 13.54 -14.48
C CYS A 167 -11.69 14.40 -14.38
N ALA A 168 -12.82 13.94 -14.93
CA ALA A 168 -14.04 14.73 -15.16
C ALA A 168 -14.88 15.00 -13.89
N ARG A 169 -14.89 14.10 -12.89
CA ARG A 169 -15.84 14.14 -11.76
C ARG A 169 -15.31 14.71 -10.44
N ARG A 170 -14.11 15.31 -10.39
CA ARG A 170 -13.39 15.48 -9.09
C ARG A 170 -12.97 16.92 -8.74
N HIS A 171 -13.30 17.90 -9.59
CA HIS A 171 -13.01 19.33 -9.36
C HIS A 171 -13.92 20.02 -8.34
N ALA A 172 -14.72 19.27 -7.58
CA ALA A 172 -15.70 19.84 -6.68
C ALA A 172 -16.12 18.87 -5.57
N SER A 173 -15.28 18.72 -4.55
CA SER A 173 -15.84 19.17 -3.27
C SER A 173 -15.90 20.68 -3.40
N ARG A 174 -17.10 21.28 -3.49
CA ARG A 174 -17.24 22.73 -3.40
C ARG A 174 -16.88 23.25 -1.98
N ASP A 175 -16.38 22.38 -1.11
CA ASP A 175 -16.33 22.58 0.33
C ASP A 175 -14.96 23.05 0.81
N PHE A 176 -13.89 22.86 0.01
CA PHE A 176 -12.55 23.37 0.32
C PHE A 176 -12.07 24.41 -0.69
N ILE A 177 -11.61 25.54 -0.16
CA ILE A 177 -10.92 26.61 -0.87
C ILE A 177 -9.78 27.08 0.05
N PRO A 178 -8.57 27.37 -0.47
CA PRO A 178 -7.50 27.95 0.34
C PRO A 178 -7.97 29.26 0.98
N THR A 179 -7.52 29.58 2.19
CA THR A 179 -7.92 30.80 2.89
C THR A 179 -7.54 32.07 2.14
N ARG A 180 -6.49 32.01 1.31
CA ARG A 180 -6.01 33.08 0.44
C ARG A 180 -5.63 32.57 -0.95
N VAL A 181 -5.91 33.36 -1.98
CA VAL A 181 -5.42 33.16 -3.36
C VAL A 181 -5.04 34.51 -3.98
N LEU A 182 -4.18 34.50 -5.00
CA LEU A 182 -3.87 35.68 -5.81
C LEU A 182 -4.89 35.82 -6.94
N ASP A 183 -5.49 37.01 -7.08
CA ASP A 183 -6.25 37.40 -8.26
C ASP A 183 -5.30 37.99 -9.30
N VAL A 184 -5.00 37.18 -10.33
CA VAL A 184 -4.06 37.53 -11.40
C VAL A 184 -4.75 38.12 -12.63
N GLY A 185 -6.09 38.22 -12.61
CA GLY A 185 -6.89 38.61 -13.77
C GLY A 185 -6.97 37.53 -14.86
N LEU A 186 -7.55 37.87 -15.99
CA LEU A 186 -7.69 37.04 -17.19
C LEU A 186 -6.76 37.52 -18.30
N SER A 187 -6.61 36.75 -19.38
CA SER A 187 -5.77 37.13 -20.52
C SER A 187 -6.20 38.44 -21.21
N SER A 188 -7.46 38.86 -21.05
CA SER A 188 -8.01 40.12 -21.57
C SER A 188 -7.58 41.37 -20.79
N ASP A 189 -7.11 41.22 -19.56
CA ASP A 189 -6.72 42.37 -18.72
C ASP A 189 -5.35 42.94 -19.16
N PRO A 190 -4.99 44.18 -18.77
CA PRO A 190 -3.68 44.75 -19.10
C PRO A 190 -2.50 43.88 -18.64
N TRP A 191 -1.42 43.89 -19.42
CA TRP A 191 -0.14 43.24 -19.09
C TRP A 191 1.04 44.22 -19.28
N PRO A 192 1.95 44.36 -18.31
CA PRO A 192 1.89 43.76 -16.96
C PRO A 192 0.78 44.35 -16.10
N PRO A 193 0.23 43.61 -15.12
CA PRO A 193 -0.72 44.17 -14.17
C PRO A 193 -0.04 45.25 -13.32
N SER A 194 -0.77 46.25 -12.86
CA SER A 194 -0.22 47.27 -11.95
C SER A 194 -0.03 46.71 -10.53
N ARG A 195 -0.99 45.90 -10.06
CA ARG A 195 -0.98 45.19 -8.78
C ARG A 195 -1.66 43.83 -8.91
N VAL A 196 -1.27 42.88 -8.08
CA VAL A 196 -1.88 41.54 -7.98
C VAL A 196 -2.46 41.37 -6.58
N ARG A 197 -3.76 41.14 -6.44
CA ARG A 197 -4.43 41.20 -5.13
C ARG A 197 -4.43 39.85 -4.42
N VAL A 198 -4.11 39.84 -3.13
CA VAL A 198 -4.30 38.67 -2.26
C VAL A 198 -5.77 38.66 -1.80
N VAL A 199 -6.57 37.72 -2.28
CA VAL A 199 -7.98 37.60 -1.92
C VAL A 199 -8.11 36.68 -0.72
N GLU A 200 -8.59 37.20 0.41
CA GLU A 200 -9.03 36.37 1.53
C GLU A 200 -10.38 35.73 1.22
N THR A 201 -10.38 34.42 0.97
CA THR A 201 -11.54 33.69 0.46
C THR A 201 -12.66 33.52 1.49
N THR A 202 -12.33 33.75 2.77
CA THR A 202 -13.28 33.80 3.88
C THR A 202 -14.08 35.10 3.90
N LYS A 203 -13.54 36.19 3.35
CA LYS A 203 -14.18 37.51 3.24
C LYS A 203 -14.83 37.73 1.87
N GLU A 204 -14.19 37.23 0.81
CA GLU A 204 -14.64 37.39 -0.57
C GLU A 204 -14.66 36.04 -1.29
N ARG A 205 -15.82 35.67 -1.86
CA ARG A 205 -15.94 34.42 -2.60
C ARG A 205 -15.32 34.55 -3.98
N ILE A 206 -14.43 33.62 -4.34
CA ILE A 206 -13.85 33.57 -5.69
C ILE A 206 -14.85 33.01 -6.71
N ALA A 207 -14.77 33.50 -7.94
CA ALA A 207 -15.62 33.08 -9.05
C ALA A 207 -14.81 32.23 -10.05
N GLY A 208 -14.60 30.95 -9.72
CA GLY A 208 -13.94 29.99 -10.62
C GLY A 208 -12.83 29.16 -9.97
N PRO A 209 -12.12 28.35 -10.76
CA PRO A 209 -11.00 27.53 -10.28
C PRO A 209 -9.76 28.38 -9.93
N TYR A 210 -8.84 27.78 -9.16
CA TYR A 210 -7.50 28.32 -8.93
C TYR A 210 -6.41 27.34 -9.41
N ALA A 211 -5.29 27.88 -9.87
CA ALA A 211 -4.05 27.15 -10.14
C ALA A 211 -3.10 27.22 -8.93
N THR A 212 -2.09 26.36 -8.89
CA THR A 212 -1.02 26.38 -7.88
C THR A 212 0.35 26.48 -8.55
N LEU A 213 1.35 27.02 -7.84
CA LEU A 213 2.75 27.05 -8.28
C LEU A 213 3.64 26.23 -7.34
N SER A 214 4.41 25.30 -7.91
CA SER A 214 5.53 24.63 -7.25
C SER A 214 6.85 25.25 -7.75
N HIS A 215 7.63 25.88 -6.86
CA HIS A 215 8.88 26.56 -7.20
C HIS A 215 9.93 26.48 -6.07
N CYS A 216 11.22 26.62 -6.41
CA CYS A 216 12.29 26.69 -5.42
C CYS A 216 12.49 28.14 -4.97
N TRP A 217 12.45 28.38 -3.65
CA TRP A 217 12.61 29.73 -3.09
C TRP A 217 14.05 30.26 -3.24
N GLY A 218 15.05 29.38 -3.25
CA GLY A 218 16.47 29.78 -3.26
C GLY A 218 16.91 30.49 -1.96
N ARG A 219 18.08 31.14 -2.01
CA ARG A 219 18.64 31.91 -0.85
C ARG A 219 18.43 33.42 -0.95
N SER A 220 18.00 33.91 -2.10
CA SER A 220 17.83 35.33 -2.38
C SER A 220 16.48 35.81 -1.84
N PRO A 221 16.40 36.97 -1.19
CA PRO A 221 15.12 37.52 -0.74
C PRO A 221 14.22 37.88 -1.94
N PHE A 222 12.92 37.72 -1.76
CA PHE A 222 11.87 38.09 -2.69
C PHE A 222 10.61 38.51 -1.91
N VAL A 223 9.60 39.02 -2.61
CA VAL A 223 8.36 39.48 -1.99
C VAL A 223 7.60 38.31 -1.35
N THR A 224 7.29 38.45 -0.07
CA THR A 224 6.50 37.49 0.71
C THR A 224 5.38 38.20 1.45
N LEU A 225 4.29 37.50 1.72
CA LEU A 225 3.22 38.00 2.58
C LEU A 225 3.72 38.01 4.03
N GLY A 226 3.76 39.16 4.68
CA GLY A 226 4.16 39.35 6.08
C GLY A 226 3.10 40.14 6.84
N ASP A 227 3.16 40.15 8.17
CA ASP A 227 2.18 40.89 9.00
C ASP A 227 2.15 42.37 8.64
N GLU A 228 3.31 42.94 8.32
CA GLU A 228 3.50 44.35 7.99
C GLU A 228 2.88 44.74 6.64
N ASN A 229 2.68 43.78 5.73
CA ASN A 229 2.21 44.02 4.37
C ASN A 229 0.87 43.33 4.04
N ALA A 230 0.34 42.50 4.95
CA ALA A 230 -0.89 41.73 4.75
C ALA A 230 -2.11 42.60 4.48
N GLU A 231 -2.30 43.69 5.23
CA GLU A 231 -3.41 44.63 5.01
C GLU A 231 -3.31 45.29 3.63
N GLU A 232 -2.13 45.73 3.23
CA GLU A 232 -1.92 46.34 1.92
C GLU A 232 -2.14 45.35 0.78
N PHE A 233 -1.59 44.13 0.90
CA PHE A 233 -1.67 43.11 -0.14
C PHE A 233 -3.09 42.57 -0.32
N THR A 234 -3.90 42.57 0.74
CA THR A 234 -5.30 42.12 0.67
C THR A 234 -6.25 43.21 0.16
N THR A 235 -6.00 44.48 0.51
CA THR A 235 -6.88 45.60 0.13
C THR A 235 -6.50 46.21 -1.22
N LYS A 236 -5.22 46.56 -1.41
CA LYS A 236 -4.72 47.27 -2.60
C LYS A 236 -3.98 46.37 -3.58
N GLY A 237 -3.47 45.23 -3.10
CA GLY A 237 -2.72 44.25 -3.88
C GLY A 237 -1.21 44.44 -3.83
N VAL A 238 -0.46 43.38 -4.10
CA VAL A 238 1.00 43.40 -4.21
C VAL A 238 1.40 44.26 -5.41
N PRO A 239 2.26 45.28 -5.26
CA PRO A 239 2.78 46.03 -6.39
C PRO A 239 3.51 45.11 -7.38
N TRP A 240 3.43 45.42 -8.69
CA TRP A 240 4.06 44.56 -9.70
C TRP A 240 5.58 44.51 -9.62
N ALA A 241 6.26 45.63 -9.31
CA ALA A 241 7.72 45.68 -9.32
C ALA A 241 8.39 44.63 -8.40
N PRO A 242 7.94 44.42 -7.14
CA PRO A 242 8.39 43.30 -6.30
C PRO A 242 8.10 41.90 -6.89
N ILE A 243 6.94 41.70 -7.50
CA ILE A 243 6.61 40.42 -8.18
C ILE A 243 7.54 40.19 -9.37
N GLN A 244 7.78 41.23 -10.17
CA GLN A 244 8.65 41.21 -11.34
C GLN A 244 10.09 40.84 -11.03
N SER A 245 10.52 41.00 -9.77
CA SER A 245 11.83 40.52 -9.33
C SER A 245 11.94 39.00 -9.21
N ASN A 246 10.84 38.25 -9.37
CA ASN A 246 10.83 36.79 -9.33
C ASN A 246 10.26 36.23 -10.63
N ASP A 247 11.14 35.72 -11.49
CA ASP A 247 10.78 35.20 -12.81
C ASP A 247 9.81 34.01 -12.71
N ASN A 248 9.90 33.21 -11.63
CA ASN A 248 8.93 32.14 -11.40
C ASN A 248 7.52 32.69 -11.19
N PHE A 249 7.36 33.82 -10.51
CA PHE A 249 6.06 34.44 -10.27
C PHE A 249 5.52 35.06 -11.54
N VAL A 250 6.36 35.80 -12.28
CA VAL A 250 5.97 36.43 -13.55
C VAL A 250 5.45 35.39 -14.54
N ASP A 251 6.21 34.32 -14.76
CA ASP A 251 5.86 33.29 -15.72
C ASP A 251 4.64 32.47 -15.27
N ALA A 252 4.50 32.19 -13.97
CA ALA A 252 3.34 31.49 -13.42
C ALA A 252 2.06 32.31 -13.56
N ILE A 253 2.10 33.62 -13.27
CA ILE A 253 0.98 34.54 -13.45
C ILE A 253 0.60 34.59 -14.93
N LEU A 254 1.57 34.73 -15.84
CA LEU A 254 1.33 34.78 -17.28
C LEU A 254 0.72 33.47 -17.79
N THR A 255 1.27 32.33 -17.39
CA THR A 255 0.78 30.99 -17.77
C THR A 255 -0.64 30.76 -17.26
N THR A 256 -0.93 31.13 -16.00
CA THR A 256 -2.25 31.00 -15.40
C THR A 256 -3.31 31.79 -16.20
N ARG A 257 -3.00 33.04 -16.55
CA ARG A 257 -3.85 33.88 -17.40
C ARG A 257 -4.06 33.28 -18.80
N ARG A 258 -3.00 32.75 -19.42
CA ARG A 258 -3.03 32.10 -20.75
C ARG A 258 -3.85 30.81 -20.79
N LEU A 259 -3.97 30.12 -19.66
CA LEU A 259 -4.84 28.94 -19.49
C LEU A 259 -6.29 29.32 -19.17
N GLY A 260 -6.62 30.61 -19.07
CA GLY A 260 -7.97 31.09 -18.76
C GLY A 260 -8.34 30.96 -17.29
N VAL A 261 -7.36 30.84 -16.39
CA VAL A 261 -7.56 30.76 -14.94
C VAL A 261 -7.28 32.13 -14.32
N ARG A 262 -8.15 32.59 -13.41
CA ARG A 262 -8.03 33.90 -12.76
C ARG A 262 -7.26 33.89 -11.44
N TYR A 263 -7.30 32.76 -10.73
CA TYR A 263 -6.75 32.67 -9.39
C TYR A 263 -5.51 31.78 -9.35
N LEU A 264 -4.47 32.21 -8.64
CA LEU A 264 -3.22 31.49 -8.47
C LEU A 264 -2.87 31.40 -6.98
N TRP A 265 -2.45 30.24 -6.52
CA TRP A 265 -1.94 30.05 -5.17
C TRP A 265 -0.42 29.87 -5.19
N ILE A 266 0.27 30.69 -4.40
CA ILE A 266 1.72 30.63 -4.19
C ILE A 266 1.94 30.68 -2.67
N ASP A 267 2.56 29.65 -2.10
CA ASP A 267 2.81 29.49 -0.66
C ASP A 267 3.34 30.76 0.03
N SER A 268 4.36 31.38 -0.53
CA SER A 268 5.03 32.58 -0.01
C SER A 268 4.19 33.86 -0.06
N LEU A 269 3.12 33.90 -0.85
CA LEU A 269 2.20 35.05 -0.98
C LEU A 269 0.79 34.77 -0.46
N CYS A 270 0.46 33.51 -0.20
CA CYS A 270 -0.83 33.07 0.33
C CYS A 270 -0.76 32.55 1.77
N ILE A 271 0.44 32.45 2.36
CA ILE A 271 0.67 32.14 3.78
C ILE A 271 1.52 33.27 4.38
N VAL A 272 1.19 33.74 5.58
CA VAL A 272 1.94 34.81 6.27
C VAL A 272 3.28 34.24 6.74
N GLN A 273 4.36 34.84 6.25
CA GLN A 273 5.74 34.46 6.49
C GLN A 273 6.29 35.24 7.70
N GLN A 274 6.09 34.73 8.91
CA GLN A 274 6.88 35.17 10.08
C GLN A 274 8.26 34.48 10.10
N GLN A 275 9.19 34.87 10.99
CA GLN A 275 10.34 34.01 11.28
C GLN A 275 9.79 32.60 11.62
N LYS A 276 10.19 31.58 10.85
CA LYS A 276 9.63 30.21 10.82
C LYS A 276 8.93 29.83 12.14
N HIS A 277 7.66 29.40 12.08
CA HIS A 277 6.76 28.98 13.20
C HIS A 277 5.78 30.03 13.76
N GLY A 278 5.21 30.91 12.93
CA GLY A 278 4.06 31.76 13.32
C GLY A 278 2.70 31.04 13.30
N GLU A 279 1.68 31.58 13.98
CA GLU A 279 0.33 30.99 14.12
C GLU A 279 -0.33 30.68 12.76
N ASP A 280 -0.12 31.53 11.76
CA ASP A 280 -0.69 31.35 10.41
C ASP A 280 -0.03 30.17 9.67
N TRP A 281 1.29 30.03 9.76
CA TRP A 281 2.01 28.91 9.16
C TRP A 281 1.59 27.57 9.78
N GLU A 282 1.37 27.53 11.09
CA GLU A 282 0.88 26.33 11.78
C GLU A 282 -0.56 25.96 11.40
N ALA A 283 -1.37 26.95 11.01
CA ALA A 283 -2.74 26.73 10.53
C ALA A 283 -2.78 26.28 9.06
N GLU A 284 -1.97 26.88 8.19
CA GLU A 284 -2.02 26.68 6.73
C GLU A 284 -1.16 25.50 6.25
N ALA A 285 0.04 25.30 6.81
CA ALA A 285 0.95 24.25 6.35
C ALA A 285 0.32 22.84 6.40
N PRO A 286 -0.43 22.45 7.45
CA PRO A 286 -1.13 21.16 7.47
C PRO A 286 -2.20 21.03 6.37
N LEU A 287 -2.71 22.13 5.81
CA LEU A 287 -3.75 22.16 4.78
C LEU A 287 -3.21 22.19 3.36
N MET A 288 -1.89 22.34 3.14
CA MET A 288 -1.28 22.37 1.81
C MET A 288 -1.70 21.18 0.93
N HIS A 289 -1.87 20.00 1.54
CA HIS A 289 -2.35 18.83 0.80
C HIS A 289 -3.74 19.04 0.18
N GLN A 290 -4.63 19.77 0.86
CA GLN A 290 -5.96 20.12 0.36
C GLN A 290 -5.88 21.21 -0.71
N VAL A 291 -4.93 22.15 -0.57
CA VAL A 291 -4.68 23.19 -1.57
C VAL A 291 -4.28 22.59 -2.92
N TYR A 292 -3.26 21.74 -2.96
CA TYR A 292 -2.84 21.10 -4.21
C TYR A 292 -3.90 20.12 -4.73
N ARG A 293 -4.54 19.34 -3.85
CA ARG A 293 -5.57 18.36 -4.22
C ARG A 293 -6.78 18.99 -4.90
N ASN A 294 -7.24 20.14 -4.44
CA ASN A 294 -8.41 20.85 -4.98
C ASN A 294 -8.05 21.91 -6.03
N SER A 295 -6.78 22.02 -6.42
CA SER A 295 -6.35 22.91 -7.49
C SER A 295 -6.86 22.43 -8.86
N PHE A 296 -7.05 23.36 -9.78
CA PHE A 296 -7.47 23.03 -11.14
C PHE A 296 -6.31 22.50 -12.00
N ILE A 297 -5.12 23.06 -11.78
CA ILE A 297 -3.85 22.68 -12.39
C ILE A 297 -2.69 23.20 -11.54
N ASN A 298 -1.62 22.40 -11.42
CA ASN A 298 -0.36 22.82 -10.81
C ASN A 298 0.68 23.14 -11.89
N LEU A 299 1.36 24.27 -11.73
CA LEU A 299 2.49 24.70 -12.55
C LEU A 299 3.79 24.39 -11.80
N ALA A 300 4.71 23.64 -12.42
CA ALA A 300 5.99 23.29 -11.81
C ALA A 300 7.18 23.90 -12.55
N ALA A 301 7.95 24.73 -11.84
CA ALA A 301 9.17 25.36 -12.32
C ALA A 301 10.39 24.41 -12.22
N THR A 302 10.34 23.26 -12.91
CA THR A 302 11.20 22.08 -12.65
C THR A 302 12.72 22.31 -12.82
N GLU A 303 13.14 23.31 -13.59
CA GLU A 303 14.57 23.63 -13.79
C GLU A 303 15.00 24.91 -13.09
N SER A 304 14.11 25.53 -12.32
CA SER A 304 14.38 26.78 -11.61
C SER A 304 14.98 26.47 -10.24
N HIS A 305 16.18 26.98 -9.97
CA HIS A 305 16.91 26.72 -8.70
C HIS A 305 16.70 27.83 -7.66
N ASP A 306 16.20 28.98 -8.08
CA ASP A 306 15.89 30.15 -7.26
C ASP A 306 14.86 31.05 -7.99
N ARG A 307 14.69 32.29 -7.53
CA ARG A 307 13.77 33.27 -8.13
C ARG A 307 14.08 33.70 -9.57
N SER A 308 15.27 33.41 -10.11
CA SER A 308 15.74 33.90 -11.42
C SER A 308 15.61 32.89 -12.56
N GLY A 309 15.14 31.66 -12.27
CA GLY A 309 15.12 30.61 -13.28
C GLY A 309 13.89 30.59 -14.18
N GLY A 310 12.77 31.17 -13.74
CA GLY A 310 11.49 31.18 -14.48
C GLY A 310 10.92 29.79 -14.78
N LEU A 311 9.75 29.78 -15.44
CA LEU A 311 9.20 28.59 -16.08
C LEU A 311 9.68 28.52 -17.54
N PHE A 312 9.92 29.65 -18.19
CA PHE A 312 10.22 29.69 -19.61
C PHE A 312 11.71 29.51 -19.91
N ARG A 313 12.02 28.75 -20.97
CA ARG A 313 13.38 28.40 -21.36
C ARG A 313 13.54 28.45 -22.87
N ASP A 314 14.57 29.13 -23.31
CA ASP A 314 15.04 29.07 -24.70
C ASP A 314 15.56 27.66 -25.02
N ARG A 315 15.28 27.20 -26.22
CA ARG A 315 15.61 25.86 -26.72
C ARG A 315 15.82 25.86 -28.23
N ASP A 316 16.61 24.91 -28.71
CA ASP A 316 16.60 24.57 -30.12
C ASP A 316 15.42 23.61 -30.40
N PRO A 317 14.53 23.91 -31.36
CA PRO A 317 13.45 22.99 -31.76
C PRO A 317 13.94 21.60 -32.17
N VAL A 318 15.20 21.47 -32.61
CA VAL A 318 15.85 20.18 -32.91
C VAL A 318 16.14 19.37 -31.64
N ASP A 319 16.36 20.03 -30.49
CA ASP A 319 16.63 19.36 -29.21
C ASP A 319 15.35 18.76 -28.57
N VAL A 320 14.17 19.08 -29.11
CA VAL A 320 12.89 18.50 -28.68
C VAL A 320 12.70 17.07 -29.21
N VAL A 321 13.35 16.71 -30.33
CA VAL A 321 13.18 15.40 -31.01
C VAL A 321 14.52 14.69 -31.32
N PRO A 322 14.66 13.36 -31.14
CA PRO A 322 13.78 12.44 -30.44
C PRO A 322 14.26 12.26 -29.00
N ALA A 323 13.34 11.91 -28.10
CA ALA A 323 13.52 11.92 -26.65
C ALA A 323 14.84 11.29 -26.14
N GLN A 324 15.65 12.07 -25.40
CA GLN A 324 16.18 11.58 -24.13
C GLN A 324 15.03 11.74 -23.13
N PHE A 325 14.34 10.65 -22.81
CA PHE A 325 13.67 10.58 -21.52
C PHE A 325 14.76 10.20 -20.52
N LEU A 326 15.35 11.20 -19.86
CA LEU A 326 15.99 10.92 -18.59
C LEU A 326 14.86 10.53 -17.65
N PRO A 327 14.88 9.34 -17.05
CA PRO A 327 13.95 9.02 -16.00
C PRO A 327 14.01 10.16 -14.97
N LEU A 328 12.85 10.66 -14.58
CA LEU A 328 12.62 11.75 -13.62
C LEU A 328 13.27 11.54 -12.21
N ALA A 329 14.18 10.57 -12.07
CA ALA A 329 14.99 10.33 -10.88
C ALA A 329 16.17 11.30 -10.74
N GLU A 330 16.69 11.89 -11.82
CA GLU A 330 17.87 12.78 -11.72
C GLU A 330 17.53 14.25 -11.37
N ASN A 331 16.29 14.69 -11.61
CA ASN A 331 15.84 16.05 -11.24
C ASN A 331 15.06 16.03 -9.91
N ALA A 332 15.71 15.51 -8.88
CA ALA A 332 15.19 15.37 -7.53
C ALA A 332 15.15 16.71 -6.76
N ARG A 333 14.49 17.75 -7.28
CA ARG A 333 14.50 19.09 -6.65
C ARG A 333 13.14 19.60 -6.18
N PHE A 334 12.03 18.95 -6.54
CA PHE A 334 10.67 19.36 -6.13
C PHE A 334 10.01 18.29 -5.26
N GLY A 335 9.29 18.73 -4.22
CA GLY A 335 8.57 17.85 -3.31
C GLY A 335 7.51 17.03 -4.05
N ARG A 336 7.69 15.71 -4.13
CA ARG A 336 6.77 14.81 -4.85
C ARG A 336 5.34 14.79 -4.30
N GLY A 337 5.12 15.26 -3.07
CA GLY A 337 3.78 15.41 -2.48
C GLY A 337 2.85 16.31 -3.31
N GLU A 338 3.32 17.49 -3.72
CA GLU A 338 2.55 18.46 -4.51
C GLU A 338 2.19 17.91 -5.90
N ARG A 339 3.13 17.17 -6.50
CA ARG A 339 2.99 16.49 -7.80
C ARG A 339 1.95 15.37 -7.77
N MET A 340 1.95 14.53 -6.74
CA MET A 340 1.02 13.39 -6.62
C MET A 340 -0.40 13.84 -6.25
N LEU A 341 -0.53 14.93 -5.49
CA LEU A 341 -1.81 15.42 -5.00
C LEU A 341 -2.58 16.22 -6.06
N SER A 342 -1.91 16.94 -6.96
CA SER A 342 -2.57 17.80 -7.94
C SER A 342 -3.32 17.00 -9.04
N PRO A 343 -4.57 17.35 -9.40
CA PRO A 343 -5.32 16.63 -10.45
C PRO A 343 -4.69 16.70 -11.84
N ARG A 344 -4.00 17.81 -12.14
CA ARG A 344 -3.29 18.07 -13.39
C ARG A 344 -1.99 18.77 -13.07
N LEU A 345 -0.94 18.43 -13.81
CA LEU A 345 0.39 18.96 -13.61
C LEU A 345 1.02 19.33 -14.96
N LEU A 346 1.54 20.55 -15.02
CA LEU A 346 2.27 21.09 -16.14
C LEU A 346 3.70 21.41 -15.70
N GLN A 347 4.66 20.69 -16.28
CA GLN A 347 6.06 20.78 -15.86
C GLN A 347 6.90 21.45 -16.93
N PHE A 348 7.64 22.48 -16.53
CA PHE A 348 8.53 23.21 -17.42
C PHE A 348 9.96 22.74 -17.20
N THR A 349 10.52 22.06 -18.21
CA THR A 349 11.91 21.58 -18.20
C THR A 349 12.78 22.36 -19.17
N LYS A 350 14.07 22.00 -19.27
CA LYS A 350 15.05 22.73 -20.06
C LYS A 350 14.74 22.69 -21.55
N SER A 351 14.21 21.58 -22.03
CA SER A 351 13.97 21.34 -23.47
C SER A 351 12.49 21.26 -23.84
N GLN A 352 11.61 20.83 -22.94
CA GLN A 352 10.19 20.67 -23.26
C GLN A 352 9.26 20.78 -22.05
N ILE A 353 7.97 20.93 -22.34
CA ILE A 353 6.89 20.89 -21.37
C ILE A 353 6.31 19.48 -21.31
N PHE A 354 6.02 19.04 -20.09
CA PHE A 354 5.36 17.77 -19.81
C PHE A 354 3.97 18.00 -19.21
N TRP A 355 3.06 17.12 -19.60
CA TRP A 355 1.70 17.04 -19.09
C TRP A 355 1.52 15.74 -18.32
N ASP A 356 0.92 15.84 -17.13
CA ASP A 356 0.52 14.70 -16.32
C ASP A 356 -0.89 14.91 -15.75
N CYS A 357 -1.79 13.95 -15.94
CA CYS A 357 -3.09 13.88 -15.26
C CYS A 357 -3.38 12.43 -14.83
N ALA A 358 -4.56 12.13 -14.28
CA ALA A 358 -4.93 10.77 -13.87
C ALA A 358 -5.03 9.76 -15.04
N THR A 359 -5.09 10.24 -16.29
CA THR A 359 -5.32 9.41 -17.48
C THR A 359 -4.11 9.37 -18.42
N LEU A 360 -3.44 10.50 -18.61
CA LEU A 360 -2.43 10.70 -19.65
C LEU A 360 -1.17 11.35 -19.10
N SER A 361 -0.01 10.81 -19.48
CA SER A 361 1.30 11.46 -19.39
C SER A 361 1.80 11.70 -20.80
N ALA A 362 2.19 12.93 -21.10
CA ALA A 362 2.60 13.36 -22.44
C ALA A 362 3.70 14.42 -22.36
N CYS A 363 4.37 14.65 -23.48
CA CYS A 363 5.33 15.74 -23.64
C CYS A 363 5.16 16.36 -25.02
N GLU A 364 5.76 17.52 -25.28
CA GLU A 364 5.60 18.19 -26.59
C GLU A 364 6.02 17.30 -27.77
N ALA A 365 7.07 16.49 -27.60
CA ALA A 365 7.49 15.54 -28.64
C ALA A 365 6.50 14.38 -28.86
N LEU A 366 5.68 14.07 -27.86
CA LEU A 366 4.74 12.94 -27.83
C LEU A 366 3.40 13.39 -27.23
N PRO A 367 2.65 14.27 -27.94
CA PRO A 367 1.49 14.95 -27.36
C PRO A 367 0.30 14.02 -27.10
N ALA A 368 0.24 12.87 -27.79
CA ALA A 368 -0.81 11.87 -27.62
C ALA A 368 -0.55 10.87 -26.48
N GLY A 369 0.64 10.90 -25.85
CA GLY A 369 1.01 10.03 -24.74
C GLY A 369 2.41 9.43 -24.85
N LEU A 370 2.98 9.07 -23.70
CA LEU A 370 4.26 8.37 -23.62
C LEU A 370 4.11 6.88 -23.97
N PRO A 371 5.08 6.27 -24.66
CA PRO A 371 5.07 4.83 -24.95
C PRO A 371 5.30 4.02 -23.66
N PRO A 372 4.81 2.75 -23.59
CA PRO A 372 4.82 1.94 -22.37
C PRO A 372 6.17 1.88 -21.62
N ALA A 373 7.28 1.77 -22.36
CA ALA A 373 8.62 1.72 -21.76
C ALA A 373 9.04 3.02 -21.04
N LEU A 374 8.57 4.17 -21.51
CA LEU A 374 8.78 5.48 -20.87
C LEU A 374 7.68 5.78 -19.85
N ASP A 375 6.50 5.21 -20.10
CA ASP A 375 5.30 5.41 -19.32
C ASP A 375 5.30 4.63 -18.01
N ALA A 376 6.04 3.53 -17.87
CA ALA A 376 6.02 2.67 -16.68
C ALA A 376 6.18 3.41 -15.34
N ARG A 377 7.04 4.44 -15.27
CA ARG A 377 7.19 5.28 -14.06
C ARG A 377 6.07 6.31 -13.91
N ALA A 378 5.64 6.92 -15.00
CA ALA A 378 4.57 7.91 -15.00
C ALA A 378 3.20 7.26 -14.74
N ALA A 379 3.01 6.01 -15.18
CA ALA A 379 1.82 5.19 -14.99
C ALA A 379 1.57 4.94 -13.49
N SER A 380 2.63 4.71 -12.71
CA SER A 380 2.53 4.65 -11.25
C SER A 380 1.98 5.98 -10.69
N ASP A 381 2.63 7.11 -11.00
CA ASP A 381 2.17 8.44 -10.56
C ASP A 381 0.72 8.76 -10.99
N ARG A 382 0.32 8.40 -12.22
CA ARG A 382 -1.06 8.59 -12.73
C ARG A 382 -2.06 7.72 -12.01
N HIS A 383 -1.70 6.47 -11.79
CA HIS A 383 -2.52 5.53 -11.06
C HIS A 383 -2.77 6.02 -9.62
N TRP A 384 -1.73 6.56 -8.97
CA TRP A 384 -1.87 7.17 -7.65
C TRP A 384 -2.68 8.46 -7.68
N ARG A 385 -2.46 9.33 -8.67
CA ARG A 385 -3.24 10.57 -8.85
C ARG A 385 -4.72 10.28 -9.07
N GLU A 386 -5.06 9.24 -9.83
CA GLU A 386 -6.42 8.73 -9.90
C GLU A 386 -6.93 8.32 -8.51
N ARG A 387 -6.22 7.49 -7.78
CA ARG A 387 -6.71 6.99 -6.48
C ARG A 387 -6.89 8.12 -5.44
N LEU A 388 -5.94 9.06 -5.36
CA LEU A 388 -5.96 10.21 -4.43
C LEU A 388 -7.08 11.21 -4.73
N GLN A 389 -7.59 11.23 -5.96
CA GLN A 389 -8.63 12.16 -6.41
C GLN A 389 -10.06 11.60 -6.25
N GLY A 390 -10.25 10.35 -5.79
CA GLY A 390 -11.56 9.72 -5.59
C GLY A 390 -12.52 10.49 -4.66
N SER A 391 -13.75 10.74 -5.13
CA SER A 391 -14.82 11.49 -4.43
C SER A 391 -15.52 10.70 -3.31
N GLY A 392 -15.17 9.43 -3.13
CA GLY A 392 -15.53 8.61 -1.98
C GLY A 392 -14.29 7.84 -1.56
N MET A 393 -13.44 8.45 -0.74
CA MET A 393 -12.25 7.77 -0.23
C MET A 393 -12.67 6.65 0.72
N THR A 394 -12.83 5.44 0.18
CA THR A 394 -12.77 4.21 0.97
C THR A 394 -11.37 3.62 0.86
N VAL A 395 -10.94 2.83 1.83
CA VAL A 395 -9.66 2.07 1.82
C VAL A 395 -9.47 1.30 0.50
N ARG A 396 -10.58 0.78 -0.06
CA ARG A 396 -10.65 0.12 -1.37
C ARG A 396 -10.23 0.98 -2.56
N SER A 397 -10.33 2.32 -2.47
CA SER A 397 -9.90 3.22 -3.56
C SER A 397 -8.39 3.48 -3.56
N LEU A 398 -7.67 3.21 -2.45
CA LEU A 398 -6.22 3.36 -2.36
C LEU A 398 -5.47 2.08 -2.75
N VAL A 399 -6.17 0.96 -2.96
CA VAL A 399 -5.64 -0.38 -3.28
C VAL A 399 -6.46 -0.93 -4.47
N GLY A 400 -5.89 -1.02 -5.67
CA GLY A 400 -6.64 -1.33 -6.89
C GLY A 400 -5.84 -2.12 -7.92
N GLY A 401 -6.11 -3.42 -8.02
CA GLY A 401 -5.43 -4.36 -8.92
C GLY A 401 -4.49 -5.30 -8.18
N ALA A 402 -4.34 -6.51 -8.71
CA ALA A 402 -3.84 -7.74 -8.07
C ALA A 402 -2.36 -7.77 -7.56
N GLY A 403 -1.77 -6.63 -7.19
CA GLY A 403 -0.37 -6.59 -6.71
C GLY A 403 0.08 -5.39 -5.87
N ASP A 404 -0.76 -4.39 -5.58
CA ASP A 404 -0.32 -3.18 -4.86
C ASP A 404 -0.87 -3.12 -3.43
N SER A 405 -0.02 -3.28 -2.40
CA SER A 405 -0.41 -3.07 -0.99
C SER A 405 -0.27 -1.60 -0.55
N LEU A 406 -1.06 -1.16 0.45
CA LEU A 406 -0.89 0.16 1.09
C LEU A 406 0.52 0.37 1.66
N GLU A 407 1.19 -0.73 2.00
CA GLU A 407 2.55 -0.74 2.50
C GLU A 407 3.57 -0.48 1.39
N ALA A 408 3.45 -1.16 0.25
CA ALA A 408 4.26 -0.88 -0.93
C ALA A 408 4.08 0.58 -1.38
N PHE A 409 2.85 1.09 -1.30
CA PHE A 409 2.53 2.50 -1.52
C PHE A 409 3.29 3.42 -0.55
N TRP A 410 3.19 3.19 0.75
CA TRP A 410 3.84 4.04 1.76
C TRP A 410 5.37 4.03 1.61
N ARG A 411 5.97 2.85 1.39
CA ARG A 411 7.42 2.73 1.15
C ARG A 411 7.84 3.50 -0.09
N ALA A 412 7.13 3.32 -1.21
CA ALA A 412 7.42 4.04 -2.45
C ALA A 412 7.28 5.56 -2.27
N ALA A 413 6.28 6.02 -1.51
CA ALA A 413 6.07 7.42 -1.19
C ALA A 413 7.23 7.99 -0.35
N VAL A 414 7.65 7.32 0.72
CA VAL A 414 8.76 7.77 1.57
C VAL A 414 10.08 7.76 0.82
N ARG A 415 10.39 6.69 0.08
CA ARG A 415 11.61 6.60 -0.73
C ARG A 415 11.68 7.70 -1.78
N SER A 416 10.57 7.89 -2.49
CA SER A 416 10.44 8.97 -3.46
C SER A 416 10.58 10.35 -2.81
N TYR A 417 9.94 10.56 -1.67
CA TYR A 417 9.94 11.86 -1.00
C TYR A 417 11.33 12.21 -0.42
N THR A 418 12.01 11.23 0.18
CA THR A 418 13.31 11.43 0.84
C THR A 418 14.47 11.59 -0.15
N SER A 419 14.35 11.06 -1.37
CA SER A 419 15.34 11.32 -2.42
C SER A 419 15.29 12.76 -2.97
N CYS A 420 14.28 13.57 -2.61
CA CYS A 420 14.18 14.98 -3.04
C CYS A 420 15.12 15.89 -2.22
N ALA A 421 15.87 16.76 -2.91
CA ALA A 421 16.71 17.80 -2.32
C ALA A 421 15.85 18.97 -1.77
N LEU A 422 15.15 18.71 -0.67
CA LEU A 422 14.33 19.72 0.01
C LEU A 422 15.20 20.86 0.55
N THR A 423 14.87 22.10 0.19
CA THR A 423 15.61 23.32 0.58
C THR A 423 15.53 23.57 2.09
N ASN A 424 14.46 23.13 2.76
CA ASN A 424 14.28 23.21 4.20
C ASN A 424 13.96 21.82 4.78
N HIS A 425 14.90 21.26 5.53
CA HIS A 425 14.79 19.93 6.13
C HIS A 425 13.62 19.82 7.14
N ASP A 426 13.27 20.94 7.79
CA ASP A 426 12.22 21.04 8.82
C ASP A 426 10.80 20.73 8.32
N ASP A 427 10.56 20.84 7.01
CA ASP A 427 9.22 20.68 6.44
C ASP A 427 8.93 19.23 5.99
N LYS A 428 9.91 18.33 6.13
CA LYS A 428 9.84 16.94 5.68
C LYS A 428 8.60 16.20 6.14
N ILE A 429 8.38 16.10 7.46
CA ILE A 429 7.24 15.36 8.01
C ILE A 429 5.92 16.11 7.75
N LYS A 430 5.94 17.45 7.74
CA LYS A 430 4.74 18.27 7.51
C LYS A 430 4.21 18.11 6.09
N ALA A 431 5.08 18.08 5.08
CA ALA A 431 4.68 17.83 3.70
C ALA A 431 4.36 16.34 3.44
N ALA A 432 5.01 15.41 4.15
CA ALA A 432 4.64 13.98 4.10
C ALA A 432 3.28 13.70 4.79
N TRP A 433 2.88 14.52 5.78
CA TRP A 433 1.63 14.37 6.54
C TRP A 433 0.40 14.34 5.64
N GLY A 434 0.39 15.10 4.54
CA GLY A 434 -0.72 15.09 3.59
C GLY A 434 -1.02 13.71 3.01
N VAL A 435 0.00 12.87 2.81
CA VAL A 435 -0.13 11.49 2.34
C VAL A 435 -0.27 10.54 3.53
N ALA A 436 0.52 10.74 4.59
CA ALA A 436 0.47 9.92 5.80
C ALA A 436 -0.92 9.94 6.45
N LYS A 437 -1.61 11.08 6.48
CA LYS A 437 -2.98 11.18 6.98
C LYS A 437 -3.93 10.24 6.24
N LEU A 438 -3.82 10.17 4.91
CA LEU A 438 -4.69 9.32 4.09
C LEU A 438 -4.44 7.83 4.38
N VAL A 439 -3.18 7.46 4.58
CA VAL A 439 -2.79 6.10 4.95
C VAL A 439 -3.19 5.78 6.40
N ARG A 440 -3.06 6.73 7.32
CA ARG A 440 -3.51 6.65 8.72
C ARG A 440 -5.00 6.33 8.80
N ASP A 441 -5.81 7.13 8.12
CA ASP A 441 -7.26 6.98 8.11
C ASP A 441 -7.68 5.65 7.45
N ALA A 442 -6.87 5.13 6.52
CA ALA A 442 -7.13 3.86 5.84
C ALA A 442 -6.70 2.61 6.63
N LEU A 443 -5.57 2.68 7.34
CA LEU A 443 -5.05 1.58 8.15
C LEU A 443 -5.69 1.52 9.54
N GLY A 444 -6.27 2.62 10.01
CA GLY A 444 -6.70 2.74 11.41
C GLY A 444 -5.53 2.71 12.39
N GLU A 445 -4.32 3.08 11.93
CA GLU A 445 -3.09 3.14 12.73
C GLU A 445 -2.70 4.60 12.95
N GLU A 446 -2.02 4.93 14.04
CA GLU A 446 -1.49 6.28 14.26
C GLU A 446 -0.11 6.46 13.62
N TYR A 447 0.19 7.69 13.22
CA TYR A 447 1.45 8.06 12.55
C TYR A 447 2.19 9.11 13.36
N ALA A 448 3.46 8.82 13.69
CA ALA A 448 4.28 9.70 14.50
C ALA A 448 5.73 9.71 14.02
N ALA A 449 6.27 10.92 13.86
CA ALA A 449 7.68 11.16 13.52
C ALA A 449 8.23 10.21 12.43
N GLY A 450 7.48 10.03 11.34
CA GLY A 450 7.92 9.19 10.22
C GLY A 450 7.39 7.76 10.21
N LEU A 451 6.95 7.22 11.34
CA LEU A 451 6.67 5.79 11.54
C LEU A 451 5.22 5.54 11.98
N TRP A 452 4.73 4.32 11.78
CA TRP A 452 3.39 3.85 12.16
C TRP A 452 3.39 3.18 13.52
N THR A 453 2.27 3.21 14.26
CA THR A 453 2.17 2.56 15.59
C THR A 453 2.28 1.04 15.59
N ASN A 454 2.01 0.37 14.46
CA ASN A 454 2.06 -1.07 14.36
C ASN A 454 3.43 -1.55 13.85
N ALA A 455 3.99 -2.61 14.41
CA ALA A 455 5.31 -3.15 14.07
C ALA A 455 6.43 -2.06 14.07
N VAL A 456 6.45 -1.20 15.10
CA VAL A 456 7.45 -0.12 15.22
C VAL A 456 8.86 -0.69 15.25
N GLU A 457 9.04 -1.83 15.92
CA GLU A 457 10.31 -2.53 16.04
C GLU A 457 10.92 -2.89 14.69
N GLU A 458 10.12 -3.29 13.70
CA GLU A 458 10.64 -3.56 12.36
C GLU A 458 10.93 -2.27 11.62
N GLN A 459 10.04 -1.28 11.74
CA GLN A 459 10.18 0.01 11.09
C GLN A 459 11.41 0.81 11.53
N LEU A 460 11.94 0.58 12.74
CA LEU A 460 13.19 1.18 13.22
C LEU A 460 14.40 0.79 12.37
N ALA A 461 14.33 -0.32 11.63
CA ALA A 461 15.39 -0.78 10.73
C ALA A 461 15.34 -0.16 9.33
N TRP A 462 14.72 1.02 9.17
CA TRP A 462 14.87 1.83 7.95
C TRP A 462 16.34 2.09 7.63
N ARG A 463 16.68 2.27 6.35
CA ARG A 463 18.06 2.46 5.90
C ARG A 463 18.19 3.58 4.88
N VAL A 464 19.38 4.14 4.79
CA VAL A 464 19.75 5.12 3.76
C VAL A 464 20.25 4.37 2.53
N VAL A 465 19.77 4.76 1.34
CA VAL A 465 20.12 4.10 0.07
C VAL A 465 21.53 4.48 -0.38
N ASP A 466 21.86 5.79 -0.36
CA ASP A 466 23.21 6.29 -0.63
C ASP A 466 23.75 7.05 0.58
N ARG A 467 24.65 6.40 1.31
CA ARG A 467 25.25 6.90 2.55
C ARG A 467 26.38 7.91 2.32
N LYS A 468 26.93 8.01 1.09
CA LYS A 468 28.06 8.91 0.78
C LYS A 468 27.59 10.36 0.70
N ASP A 469 26.40 10.55 0.16
CA ASP A 469 25.78 11.88 0.03
C ASP A 469 24.85 12.22 1.21
N ALA A 470 24.58 11.24 2.08
CA ALA A 470 23.71 11.43 3.23
C ALA A 470 24.34 12.26 4.33
N LYS A 471 23.51 13.10 4.97
CA LYS A 471 23.91 13.92 6.12
C LYS A 471 22.85 13.83 7.20
N ARG A 472 23.27 13.74 8.46
CA ARG A 472 22.37 14.03 9.58
C ARG A 472 22.14 15.53 9.70
N ALA A 473 20.93 15.92 10.09
CA ALA A 473 20.63 17.32 10.35
C ALA A 473 21.63 17.90 11.39
N PRO A 474 22.12 19.13 11.21
CA PRO A 474 23.15 19.70 12.07
C PRO A 474 22.72 19.76 13.55
N GLU A 475 23.66 19.47 14.44
CA GLU A 475 23.53 19.57 15.90
C GLU A 475 23.61 21.04 16.39
N ASP A 476 22.86 21.96 15.78
CA ASP A 476 22.80 23.37 16.20
C ASP A 476 22.00 23.57 17.52
N GLY A 477 21.99 22.55 18.38
CA GLY A 477 21.44 22.59 19.74
C GLY A 477 19.92 22.47 19.83
N ARG A 478 19.23 22.23 18.71
CA ARG A 478 17.79 21.94 18.67
C ARG A 478 17.52 20.76 17.74
N GLU A 479 17.85 19.54 18.18
CA GLU A 479 17.36 18.33 17.49
C GLU A 479 15.82 18.42 17.41
N LYS A 480 15.31 18.76 16.22
CA LYS A 480 13.86 18.94 15.97
C LYS A 480 13.13 17.62 15.77
N PHE A 481 13.86 16.59 15.33
CA PHE A 481 13.32 15.26 15.07
C PHE A 481 14.10 14.21 15.87
N PRO A 482 13.43 13.18 16.41
CA PRO A 482 14.12 12.12 17.16
C PRO A 482 15.10 11.35 16.27
N ARG A 483 16.27 10.97 16.80
CA ARG A 483 17.31 10.22 16.06
C ARG A 483 16.88 8.87 15.49
N TRP A 484 15.81 8.28 16.02
CA TRP A 484 15.22 7.04 15.49
C TRP A 484 14.30 7.27 14.29
N SER A 485 13.91 8.51 14.00
CA SER A 485 13.10 8.87 12.85
C SER A 485 13.96 8.99 11.60
N TRP A 486 13.49 8.45 10.48
CA TRP A 486 14.12 8.69 9.18
C TRP A 486 14.11 10.17 8.78
N ALA A 487 13.24 10.98 9.39
CA ALA A 487 13.22 12.41 9.15
C ALA A 487 14.47 13.14 9.65
N ALA A 488 15.26 12.54 10.54
CA ALA A 488 16.52 13.11 11.05
C ALA A 488 17.68 13.04 10.03
N VAL A 489 17.49 12.38 8.89
CA VAL A 489 18.51 12.22 7.84
C VAL A 489 18.12 12.95 6.55
N VAL A 490 19.10 13.59 5.93
CA VAL A 490 19.06 14.12 4.57
C VAL A 490 19.68 13.08 3.64
N GLY A 491 18.84 12.36 2.89
CA GLY A 491 19.25 11.30 1.96
C GLY A 491 18.04 10.46 1.56
N GLU A 492 18.15 9.66 0.50
CA GLU A 492 17.12 8.70 0.10
C GLU A 492 17.00 7.58 1.15
N VAL A 493 15.78 7.32 1.61
CA VAL A 493 15.48 6.32 2.65
C VAL A 493 14.66 5.18 2.07
N ASP A 494 15.02 3.96 2.44
CA ASP A 494 14.28 2.74 2.17
C ASP A 494 13.67 2.20 3.47
N LEU A 495 12.38 1.87 3.44
CA LEU A 495 11.67 1.33 4.60
C LEU A 495 11.55 -0.20 4.51
N PRO A 496 11.71 -0.92 5.63
CA PRO A 496 11.43 -2.37 5.66
C PRO A 496 9.94 -2.64 5.46
N ASN A 497 9.62 -3.89 5.11
CA ASN A 497 8.23 -4.36 5.13
C ASN A 497 7.69 -4.24 6.57
N ARG A 498 6.46 -3.78 6.72
CA ARG A 498 5.72 -3.72 7.99
C ARG A 498 4.99 -5.03 8.26
N VAL A 499 4.59 -5.75 7.20
CA VAL A 499 4.08 -7.12 7.30
C VAL A 499 5.21 -8.08 6.95
N PRO A 500 5.64 -8.95 7.88
CA PRO A 500 6.64 -9.96 7.59
C PRO A 500 6.10 -10.98 6.59
N ASP A 501 6.85 -11.26 5.52
CA ASP A 501 6.57 -12.40 4.64
C ASP A 501 6.77 -13.75 5.35
N VAL A 502 7.45 -13.72 6.52
CA VAL A 502 7.74 -14.88 7.38
C VAL A 502 7.48 -14.49 8.83
N PRO A 503 6.70 -15.26 9.61
CA PRO A 503 6.44 -14.97 11.02
C PRO A 503 7.73 -14.72 11.82
N ARG A 504 7.68 -13.74 12.74
CA ARG A 504 8.79 -13.48 13.66
C ARG A 504 8.66 -14.39 14.87
N PHE A 505 9.68 -15.20 15.14
CA PHE A 505 9.74 -15.96 16.40
C PHE A 505 10.35 -15.10 17.54
N TYR A 506 11.01 -14.00 17.20
CA TYR A 506 11.57 -13.04 18.14
C TYR A 506 11.24 -11.62 17.68
N ALA A 507 10.72 -10.80 18.59
CA ALA A 507 10.53 -9.36 18.41
C ALA A 507 10.78 -8.65 19.75
N VAL A 508 11.42 -7.49 19.72
CA VAL A 508 11.63 -6.68 20.93
C VAL A 508 10.32 -6.14 21.48
N ARG A 509 10.29 -5.88 22.78
CA ARG A 509 9.10 -5.45 23.50
C ARG A 509 9.36 -4.15 24.26
N GLY A 510 8.30 -3.46 24.66
CA GLY A 510 8.40 -2.38 25.64
C GLY A 510 8.90 -2.90 27.00
N HIS A 511 9.38 -1.99 27.85
CA HIS A 511 9.79 -2.32 29.23
C HIS A 511 8.64 -2.89 30.10
N ASP A 512 7.40 -2.71 29.67
CA ASP A 512 6.19 -3.28 30.28
C ASP A 512 5.82 -4.67 29.73
N GLY A 513 6.65 -5.23 28.84
CA GLY A 513 6.42 -6.51 28.18
C GLY A 513 5.40 -6.48 27.04
N ARG A 514 4.84 -5.30 26.70
CA ARG A 514 3.91 -5.13 25.57
C ARG A 514 4.68 -4.85 24.27
N GLU A 515 3.97 -4.71 23.16
CA GLU A 515 4.56 -4.31 21.89
C GLU A 515 5.18 -2.91 21.98
N VAL A 516 6.22 -2.67 21.19
CA VAL A 516 6.88 -1.37 21.15
C VAL A 516 5.93 -0.36 20.51
N GLY A 517 5.66 0.75 21.20
CA GLY A 517 4.69 1.73 20.73
C GLY A 517 5.00 3.15 21.16
N PHE A 518 4.32 4.10 20.51
CA PHE A 518 4.41 5.52 20.83
C PHE A 518 3.54 5.90 22.02
N ARG A 519 4.00 6.89 22.81
CA ARG A 519 3.21 7.51 23.87
C ARG A 519 2.65 8.84 23.39
N PHE A 520 1.34 8.96 23.28
CA PHE A 520 0.65 10.16 22.80
C PHE A 520 -0.01 10.93 23.94
N GLU A 521 -0.06 12.26 23.85
CA GLU A 521 -0.74 13.11 24.85
C GLU A 521 -2.25 12.91 24.71
N LYS A 522 -2.68 12.83 23.46
CA LYS A 522 -4.01 12.39 23.03
C LYS A 522 -3.83 11.73 21.68
N ALA A 523 -4.01 10.41 21.63
CA ALA A 523 -4.18 9.73 20.35
C ALA A 523 -5.47 10.26 19.71
N LEU A 524 -5.42 10.58 18.42
CA LEU A 524 -6.59 11.08 17.70
C LEU A 524 -7.50 9.92 17.25
N TRP A 525 -6.98 8.70 17.26
CA TRP A 525 -7.71 7.47 17.06
C TRP A 525 -8.74 7.25 18.18
N GLY A 526 -10.00 7.02 17.80
CA GLY A 526 -11.13 6.89 18.72
C GLY A 526 -11.91 8.18 19.03
N TRP A 527 -11.48 9.35 18.52
CA TRP A 527 -12.26 10.61 18.58
C TRP A 527 -13.13 10.87 17.34
N VAL A 528 -13.00 10.03 16.31
CA VAL A 528 -14.13 9.70 15.45
C VAL A 528 -14.75 8.50 16.16
N GLY A 529 -15.88 8.70 16.84
CA GLY A 529 -16.62 7.57 17.39
C GLY A 529 -16.78 6.53 16.29
N ARG A 530 -16.76 5.24 16.62
CA ARG A 530 -17.17 4.21 15.65
C ARG A 530 -18.54 4.63 15.12
N GLU A 531 -18.56 5.30 13.97
CA GLU A 531 -19.77 5.58 13.24
C GLU A 531 -20.20 4.22 12.75
N THR A 532 -21.07 3.60 13.55
CA THR A 532 -21.73 2.36 13.21
C THR A 532 -22.33 2.55 11.83
N ALA A 533 -22.16 1.57 10.95
CA ALA A 533 -22.72 1.54 9.60
C ALA A 533 -24.23 1.90 9.51
N ALA A 534 -24.94 1.93 10.63
CA ALA A 534 -26.30 2.44 10.77
C ALA A 534 -26.46 3.96 10.53
N SER A 535 -25.48 4.82 10.85
CA SER A 535 -25.63 6.28 10.64
C SER A 535 -25.54 6.66 9.16
N TRP A 536 -24.75 5.89 8.39
CA TRP A 536 -24.69 6.04 6.95
C TRP A 536 -25.98 5.57 6.27
N GLY A 537 -26.67 4.55 6.81
CA GLY A 537 -27.95 4.08 6.27
C GLY A 537 -29.06 5.14 6.39
N GLU A 538 -29.20 5.75 7.57
CA GLU A 538 -30.21 6.79 7.81
C GLU A 538 -29.89 8.10 7.08
N GLU A 539 -28.61 8.49 6.95
CA GLU A 539 -28.22 9.66 6.13
C GLU A 539 -28.32 9.40 4.63
N PHE A 540 -28.07 8.17 4.15
CA PHE A 540 -28.23 7.80 2.74
C PHE A 540 -29.70 7.70 2.34
N GLU A 541 -30.58 7.25 3.24
CA GLU A 541 -32.04 7.31 3.06
C GLU A 541 -32.58 8.74 3.15
N ASP A 542 -32.11 9.57 4.09
CA ASP A 542 -32.50 10.99 4.17
C ASP A 542 -32.00 11.78 2.95
N MET A 543 -30.80 11.46 2.45
CA MET A 543 -30.20 12.07 1.25
C MET A 543 -30.88 11.58 -0.04
N ASN A 544 -31.18 10.27 -0.18
CA ASN A 544 -31.93 9.75 -1.33
C ASN A 544 -33.38 10.25 -1.32
N ARG A 545 -34.00 10.42 -0.14
CA ARG A 545 -35.32 11.05 0.01
C ARG A 545 -35.29 12.52 -0.41
N ARG A 546 -34.26 13.27 0.02
CA ARG A 546 -34.04 14.67 -0.40
C ARG A 546 -33.71 14.82 -1.88
N LEU A 547 -32.99 13.85 -2.48
CA LEU A 547 -32.69 13.79 -3.91
C LEU A 547 -33.96 13.45 -4.72
N GLY A 548 -34.80 12.51 -4.26
CA GLY A 548 -36.08 12.21 -4.89
C GLY A 548 -37.09 13.37 -4.79
N GLU A 549 -37.13 14.06 -3.65
CA GLU A 549 -37.93 15.29 -3.47
C GLU A 549 -37.38 16.48 -4.30
N ALA A 550 -36.07 16.52 -4.55
CA ALA A 550 -35.42 17.50 -5.42
C ALA A 550 -35.62 17.19 -6.91
N GLU A 551 -35.61 15.93 -7.33
CA GLU A 551 -35.94 15.49 -8.69
C GLU A 551 -37.41 15.75 -9.04
N LEU A 552 -38.35 15.47 -8.13
CA LEU A 552 -39.77 15.84 -8.31
C LEU A 552 -39.99 17.36 -8.37
N ARG A 553 -39.14 18.14 -7.67
CA ARG A 553 -39.11 19.61 -7.77
C ARG A 553 -38.47 20.08 -9.08
N MET A 554 -37.50 19.35 -9.62
CA MET A 554 -36.81 19.65 -10.87
C MET A 554 -37.66 19.31 -12.09
N ASP A 555 -38.42 18.21 -12.09
CA ASP A 555 -39.34 17.85 -13.18
C ASP A 555 -40.53 18.83 -13.27
N LYS A 556 -41.05 19.27 -12.11
CA LYS A 556 -42.05 20.36 -12.05
C LYS A 556 -41.50 21.71 -12.52
N ARG A 557 -40.18 21.95 -12.38
CA ARG A 557 -39.50 23.16 -12.86
C ARG A 557 -39.06 23.07 -14.33
N ARG A 558 -38.88 21.86 -14.87
CA ARG A 558 -38.55 21.59 -16.28
C ARG A 558 -39.77 21.77 -17.20
N ALA A 559 -40.97 21.47 -16.70
CA ALA A 559 -42.22 21.65 -17.44
C ALA A 559 -42.66 23.13 -17.57
N ALA A 560 -42.05 24.06 -16.84
CA ALA A 560 -42.53 25.44 -16.71
C ALA A 560 -41.59 26.52 -17.29
N ARG A 561 -40.63 26.17 -18.17
CA ARG A 561 -39.65 27.12 -18.71
C ARG A 561 -39.71 27.25 -20.24
N VAL A 562 -40.78 27.88 -20.72
CA VAL A 562 -40.80 28.61 -21.99
C VAL A 562 -40.83 30.11 -21.63
N GLU A 563 -39.89 30.85 -22.23
CA GLU A 563 -39.81 32.31 -22.36
C GLU A 563 -39.28 33.20 -21.21
N THR A 564 -38.13 33.81 -21.51
CA THR A 564 -37.64 35.17 -21.21
C THR A 564 -37.36 35.65 -19.77
N ILE A 565 -36.18 36.28 -19.62
CA ILE A 565 -35.67 37.03 -18.44
C ILE A 565 -36.02 38.53 -18.65
N PRO A 566 -36.37 39.32 -17.61
CA PRO A 566 -35.35 40.23 -17.02
C PRO A 566 -35.46 40.52 -15.50
N GLU A 567 -34.29 40.90 -14.94
CA GLU A 567 -33.91 41.80 -13.83
C GLU A 567 -34.91 42.23 -12.71
N GLU A 568 -34.50 42.11 -11.44
CA GLU A 568 -34.26 43.21 -10.45
C GLU A 568 -34.06 42.68 -9.00
N GLU A 569 -32.93 43.08 -8.40
CA GLU A 569 -32.61 43.59 -7.03
C GLU A 569 -33.32 43.15 -5.71
N PRO A 570 -32.71 43.46 -4.53
CA PRO A 570 -32.50 42.52 -3.42
C PRO A 570 -33.40 42.77 -2.20
N ASP A 571 -33.63 41.73 -1.38
CA ASP A 571 -33.40 41.82 0.06
C ASP A 571 -33.65 40.48 0.75
N VAL A 572 -32.82 40.22 1.76
CA VAL A 572 -33.19 39.92 3.15
C VAL A 572 -31.96 39.23 3.73
N ALA A 573 -31.09 40.06 4.30
CA ALA A 573 -30.20 39.64 5.35
C ALA A 573 -31.05 39.04 6.47
N LEU A 574 -30.84 37.77 6.79
CA LEU A 574 -30.96 37.21 8.13
C LEU A 574 -30.29 35.83 8.15
N ASP A 575 -29.42 35.68 9.15
CA ASP A 575 -28.85 34.44 9.66
C ASP A 575 -27.46 33.95 9.17
N VAL A 576 -26.54 34.89 8.94
CA VAL A 576 -25.10 34.61 8.83
C VAL A 576 -24.46 34.27 10.20
N LYS A 577 -25.16 34.52 11.32
CA LYS A 577 -24.61 34.28 12.67
C LYS A 577 -24.88 32.88 13.22
N ALA A 578 -25.96 32.18 12.84
CA ALA A 578 -26.18 30.80 13.30
C ALA A 578 -25.37 29.75 12.52
N GLN A 579 -24.96 30.04 11.28
CA GLN A 579 -24.09 29.14 10.50
C GLN A 579 -22.59 29.26 10.87
N ALA A 580 -22.16 30.40 11.41
CA ALA A 580 -20.77 30.57 11.87
C ALA A 580 -20.45 29.74 13.13
N ALA A 581 -21.45 29.43 13.97
CA ALA A 581 -21.26 28.71 15.23
C ALA A 581 -21.33 27.17 15.11
N LYS A 582 -21.73 26.62 13.96
CA LYS A 582 -21.84 25.17 13.71
C LYS A 582 -20.70 24.56 12.89
N LYS A 583 -19.71 25.35 12.44
CA LYS A 583 -18.45 24.82 11.92
C LYS A 583 -17.53 24.44 13.08
N ALA A 584 -17.83 23.31 13.73
CA ALA A 584 -16.78 22.58 14.42
C ALA A 584 -15.74 22.21 13.35
N ARG A 585 -14.54 22.82 13.43
CA ARG A 585 -13.35 22.38 12.68
C ARG A 585 -13.26 20.86 12.85
N HIS A 586 -13.26 20.09 11.78
CA HIS A 586 -13.01 18.65 11.84
C HIS A 586 -11.72 18.41 12.66
N PRO A 587 -11.74 17.69 13.78
CA PRO A 587 -10.56 17.56 14.67
C PRO A 587 -9.36 16.79 14.06
N SER A 588 -9.44 16.31 12.81
CA SER A 588 -8.59 15.25 12.26
C SER A 588 -7.47 15.69 11.31
N ASN A 589 -7.26 16.99 11.10
CA ASN A 589 -6.23 17.51 10.17
C ASN A 589 -4.81 17.57 10.76
N PHE A 590 -4.64 17.35 12.07
CA PHE A 590 -3.36 17.45 12.76
C PHE A 590 -2.79 16.07 13.11
N ALA A 591 -1.46 15.98 13.21
CA ALA A 591 -0.77 14.78 13.66
C ALA A 591 -0.89 14.59 15.17
N SER A 592 -0.91 13.33 15.63
CA SER A 592 -0.94 12.99 17.05
C SER A 592 0.34 13.49 17.74
N LYS A 593 0.19 14.18 18.87
CA LYS A 593 1.31 14.75 19.60
C LYS A 593 1.90 13.73 20.57
N LEU A 594 3.21 13.51 20.45
CA LEU A 594 3.96 12.61 21.32
C LEU A 594 4.16 13.23 22.71
N VAL A 595 3.93 12.44 23.76
CA VAL A 595 4.30 12.76 25.16
C VAL A 595 5.81 12.80 25.32
N SER A 596 6.51 11.94 24.58
CA SER A 596 7.95 11.79 24.64
C SER A 596 8.49 11.42 23.27
N GLN A 597 9.65 11.98 22.93
CA GLN A 597 10.39 11.66 21.72
C GLN A 597 11.29 10.41 21.88
N GLU A 598 11.14 9.66 22.98
CA GLU A 598 11.89 8.44 23.27
C GLU A 598 11.01 7.20 23.12
N ILE A 599 11.58 6.14 22.54
CA ILE A 599 10.96 4.82 22.45
C ILE A 599 11.63 3.92 23.49
N ALA A 600 10.84 3.42 24.43
CA ALA A 600 11.32 2.53 25.48
C ALA A 600 11.28 1.09 24.96
N VAL A 601 12.44 0.44 24.82
CA VAL A 601 12.58 -0.90 24.25
C VAL A 601 13.43 -1.77 25.16
N GLN A 602 12.96 -2.99 25.41
CA GLN A 602 13.71 -4.08 26.01
C GLN A 602 14.11 -5.07 24.91
N GLY A 603 15.41 -5.21 24.70
CA GLY A 603 15.96 -6.09 23.67
C GLY A 603 17.40 -6.51 23.96
N HIS A 604 17.91 -7.41 23.11
CA HIS A 604 19.26 -7.95 23.27
C HIS A 604 20.28 -7.08 22.53
N ILE A 605 21.36 -6.71 23.22
CA ILE A 605 22.43 -5.87 22.67
C ILE A 605 23.71 -6.70 22.59
N CYS A 606 24.33 -6.78 21.41
CA CYS A 606 25.71 -7.26 21.26
C CYS A 606 26.66 -6.11 20.91
N THR A 607 27.93 -6.33 21.21
CA THR A 607 29.04 -5.46 20.84
C THR A 607 29.82 -6.10 19.68
N GLY A 608 30.25 -5.28 18.73
CA GLY A 608 31.07 -5.73 17.62
C GLY A 608 31.88 -4.59 17.01
N VAL A 609 32.53 -4.90 15.89
CA VAL A 609 33.36 -3.97 15.13
C VAL A 609 32.78 -3.81 13.74
N LEU A 610 32.44 -2.57 13.38
CA LEU A 610 31.95 -2.23 12.05
C LEU A 610 33.13 -2.23 11.06
N LYS A 611 33.02 -3.02 9.98
CA LYS A 611 34.04 -3.14 8.95
C LYS A 611 33.53 -2.94 7.53
N SER A 612 34.36 -2.30 6.71
CA SER A 612 34.11 -2.19 5.27
C SER A 612 34.51 -3.50 4.58
N VAL A 613 33.77 -3.90 3.54
CA VAL A 613 34.16 -5.07 2.74
C VAL A 613 35.02 -4.62 1.56
N PRO A 614 36.27 -5.10 1.44
CA PRO A 614 37.15 -4.68 0.35
C PRO A 614 36.55 -4.97 -1.03
N GLY A 615 36.51 -3.96 -1.90
CA GLY A 615 36.02 -4.09 -3.27
C GLY A 615 34.50 -4.07 -3.44
N GLU A 616 33.73 -3.96 -2.36
CA GLU A 616 32.27 -3.91 -2.38
C GLU A 616 31.76 -2.67 -1.65
N ASP A 617 30.63 -2.10 -2.09
CA ASP A 617 30.02 -0.93 -1.45
C ASP A 617 29.17 -1.30 -0.21
N ARG A 618 29.67 -2.22 0.63
CA ARG A 618 28.93 -2.78 1.78
C ARG A 618 29.74 -2.77 3.07
N TRP A 619 29.02 -2.70 4.19
CA TRP A 619 29.56 -2.76 5.55
C TRP A 619 29.00 -3.99 6.28
N VAL A 620 29.79 -4.50 7.22
CA VAL A 620 29.42 -5.64 8.06
C VAL A 620 29.78 -5.37 9.52
N VAL A 621 29.05 -5.94 10.47
CA VAL A 621 29.45 -5.98 11.88
C VAL A 621 30.07 -7.33 12.19
N ILE A 622 31.32 -7.30 12.64
CA ILE A 622 31.99 -8.47 13.19
C ILE A 622 31.72 -8.51 14.69
N VAL A 623 30.95 -9.50 15.13
CA VAL A 623 30.61 -9.70 16.54
C VAL A 623 31.61 -10.68 17.16
N ASP A 624 32.18 -10.31 18.30
CA ASP A 624 33.13 -11.19 19.01
C ASP A 624 32.43 -12.47 19.47
N GLY A 625 33.00 -13.64 19.11
CA GLY A 625 32.45 -14.96 19.44
C GLY A 625 31.49 -15.54 18.40
N LEU A 626 31.33 -14.90 17.24
CA LEU A 626 30.61 -15.42 16.08
C LEU A 626 31.61 -15.96 15.05
N ASP A 627 31.40 -17.18 14.56
CA ASP A 627 32.24 -17.74 13.49
C ASP A 627 32.05 -16.96 12.17
N GLN A 628 33.16 -16.47 11.59
CA GLN A 628 33.15 -15.64 10.38
C GLN A 628 32.81 -16.43 9.12
N GLU A 629 32.94 -17.75 9.14
CA GLU A 629 32.51 -18.62 8.02
C GLU A 629 31.00 -18.92 8.06
N GLY A 630 30.33 -18.72 9.20
CA GLY A 630 28.94 -19.13 9.42
C GLY A 630 27.92 -18.00 9.60
N ALA A 631 28.35 -16.75 9.79
CA ALA A 631 27.44 -15.64 10.12
C ALA A 631 28.04 -14.25 9.86
N VAL A 632 27.56 -13.55 8.84
CA VAL A 632 27.90 -12.13 8.58
C VAL A 632 26.67 -11.27 8.84
N ILE A 633 26.80 -10.27 9.72
CA ILE A 633 25.77 -9.27 9.94
C ILE A 633 26.02 -8.10 9.00
N GLU A 634 25.16 -7.92 8.01
CA GLU A 634 25.19 -6.75 7.14
C GLU A 634 24.84 -5.50 7.93
N ALA A 635 25.61 -4.44 7.72
CA ALA A 635 25.45 -3.16 8.37
C ALA A 635 25.11 -2.08 7.35
N TYR A 636 24.18 -1.21 7.72
CA TYR A 636 23.73 -0.07 6.94
C TYR A 636 23.82 1.20 7.80
N PRO A 637 25.03 1.76 8.00
CA PRO A 637 25.20 3.04 8.67
C PRO A 637 24.41 4.15 7.94
N ASP A 638 23.81 5.08 8.68
CA ASP A 638 23.02 6.16 8.07
C ASP A 638 23.90 7.14 7.26
N ILE A 639 25.18 7.27 7.62
CA ILE A 639 26.19 8.08 6.96
C ILE A 639 27.47 7.26 6.79
N GLU A 640 28.30 7.57 5.79
CA GLU A 640 29.58 6.89 5.58
C GLU A 640 30.47 7.03 6.84
N PRO A 641 30.89 5.90 7.47
CA PRO A 641 31.80 5.95 8.60
C PRO A 641 33.15 6.58 8.22
N THR A 642 33.71 7.42 9.10
CA THR A 642 34.99 8.10 8.86
C THR A 642 36.21 7.21 8.97
N GLN A 643 36.10 6.07 9.65
CA GLN A 643 37.18 5.12 9.90
C GLN A 643 36.64 3.69 9.83
N ASP A 644 37.49 2.76 9.38
CA ASP A 644 37.21 1.32 9.42
C ASP A 644 37.56 0.76 10.81
N GLY A 645 36.83 -0.25 11.28
CA GLY A 645 37.10 -0.90 12.57
C GLY A 645 36.51 -0.20 13.79
N VAL A 646 35.43 0.56 13.64
CA VAL A 646 34.80 1.31 14.74
C VAL A 646 34.02 0.35 15.67
N PRO A 647 34.20 0.41 17.00
CA PRO A 647 33.37 -0.34 17.94
C PRO A 647 31.92 0.13 17.88
N VAL A 648 30.99 -0.82 17.75
CA VAL A 648 29.55 -0.54 17.63
C VAL A 648 28.74 -1.46 18.55
N LYS A 649 27.56 -0.98 18.95
CA LYS A 649 26.54 -1.81 19.60
C LYS A 649 25.40 -2.07 18.62
N VAL A 650 24.90 -3.30 18.62
CA VAL A 650 23.79 -3.74 17.79
C VAL A 650 22.64 -4.15 18.72
N LEU A 651 21.47 -3.55 18.52
CA LEU A 651 20.23 -3.99 19.14
C LEU A 651 19.47 -4.86 18.12
N LEU A 652 19.25 -6.13 18.46
CA LEU A 652 18.38 -7.01 17.67
C LEU A 652 16.94 -6.56 17.83
N LEU A 653 16.20 -6.42 16.72
CA LEU A 653 14.81 -5.95 16.73
C LEU A 653 13.82 -7.08 16.48
N ALA A 654 14.05 -7.87 15.44
CA ALA A 654 13.19 -8.99 15.09
C ALA A 654 13.96 -10.12 14.38
N ALA A 655 13.50 -11.36 14.54
CA ALA A 655 14.05 -12.52 13.85
C ALA A 655 12.97 -13.56 13.47
N SER A 656 13.18 -14.20 12.33
CA SER A 656 12.41 -15.30 11.75
C SER A 656 13.27 -16.56 11.65
N ARG A 657 12.61 -17.72 11.58
CA ARG A 657 13.24 -19.02 11.34
C ARG A 657 12.57 -19.70 10.15
N LEU A 658 13.35 -20.45 9.38
CA LEU A 658 12.92 -21.28 8.26
C LEU A 658 13.45 -22.70 8.49
N PHE A 659 12.62 -23.70 8.24
CA PHE A 659 13.00 -25.11 8.27
C PHE A 659 13.58 -25.49 6.91
N VAL A 660 14.58 -26.36 6.93
CA VAL A 660 15.31 -26.78 5.74
C VAL A 660 15.28 -28.30 5.68
N ASP A 661 14.88 -28.84 4.54
CA ASP A 661 14.87 -30.28 4.31
C ASP A 661 16.23 -30.83 3.84
N GLU A 662 16.31 -32.13 3.57
CA GLU A 662 17.54 -32.78 3.11
C GLU A 662 18.03 -32.34 1.71
N TRP A 663 17.20 -31.63 0.95
CA TRP A 663 17.52 -31.06 -0.36
C TRP A 663 17.86 -29.56 -0.31
N ASP A 664 17.92 -28.97 0.90
CA ASP A 664 18.16 -27.54 1.16
C ASP A 664 17.00 -26.63 0.73
N ASP A 665 15.78 -27.17 0.56
CA ASP A 665 14.58 -26.40 0.28
C ASP A 665 14.04 -25.75 1.57
N GLU A 666 13.67 -24.46 1.49
CA GLU A 666 13.28 -23.65 2.65
C GLU A 666 11.76 -23.59 2.87
N TYR A 667 11.31 -23.95 4.06
CA TYR A 667 9.91 -23.96 4.47
C TYR A 667 9.67 -23.02 5.67
N VAL A 668 8.57 -22.27 5.62
CA VAL A 668 8.21 -21.31 6.67
C VAL A 668 7.63 -21.99 7.91
N ASP A 669 6.92 -23.10 7.70
CA ASP A 669 6.23 -23.83 8.74
C ASP A 669 6.74 -25.26 8.82
N ARG A 670 6.87 -25.76 10.06
CA ARG A 670 7.26 -27.12 10.33
C ARG A 670 6.18 -28.10 9.91
N ASP A 671 4.91 -27.70 9.90
CA ASP A 671 3.79 -28.61 9.61
C ASP A 671 3.77 -29.12 8.14
N TYR A 672 4.64 -28.58 7.27
CA TYR A 672 4.88 -29.09 5.92
C TYR A 672 5.97 -30.19 5.85
N LEU A 673 6.68 -30.44 6.95
CA LEU A 673 7.74 -31.43 7.06
C LEU A 673 7.49 -32.32 8.29
N GLU A 674 7.61 -33.63 8.14
CA GLU A 674 7.69 -34.52 9.29
C GLU A 674 9.00 -34.22 10.08
N ASP A 675 9.04 -34.47 11.39
CA ASP A 675 10.18 -34.08 12.25
C ASP A 675 11.51 -34.72 11.79
N ASP A 676 11.46 -35.84 11.07
CA ASP A 676 12.59 -36.54 10.45
C ASP A 676 12.97 -36.00 9.06
N GLU A 677 12.11 -35.21 8.41
CA GLU A 677 12.37 -34.54 7.13
C GLU A 677 13.14 -33.21 7.31
N ILE A 678 13.27 -32.70 8.53
CA ILE A 678 13.96 -31.45 8.84
C ILE A 678 15.46 -31.70 9.00
N ALA A 679 16.25 -31.34 8.01
CA ALA A 679 17.71 -31.43 8.06
C ALA A 679 18.36 -30.29 8.87
N ASP A 680 17.85 -29.05 8.77
CA ASP A 680 18.38 -27.89 9.51
C ASP A 680 17.33 -26.77 9.72
N VAL A 681 17.69 -25.73 10.48
CA VAL A 681 16.90 -24.50 10.68
C VAL A 681 17.77 -23.28 10.42
N LYS A 682 17.34 -22.45 9.47
CA LYS A 682 17.95 -21.17 9.12
C LYS A 682 17.25 -20.02 9.85
N TYR A 683 18.02 -19.02 10.27
CA TYR A 683 17.54 -17.85 11.00
C TYR A 683 17.90 -16.58 10.23
N SER A 684 16.95 -15.65 10.17
CA SER A 684 17.15 -14.32 9.57
C SER A 684 16.49 -13.25 10.42
N GLY A 685 16.89 -12.00 10.28
CA GLY A 685 16.32 -10.92 11.08
C GLY A 685 16.94 -9.56 10.83
N THR A 686 16.49 -8.60 11.62
CA THR A 686 16.90 -7.20 11.53
C THR A 686 17.17 -6.60 12.90
N GLY A 687 17.94 -5.53 12.91
CA GLY A 687 18.33 -4.79 14.10
C GLY A 687 18.77 -3.38 13.74
N ILE A 688 19.25 -2.64 14.74
CA ILE A 688 19.79 -1.30 14.57
C ILE A 688 21.16 -1.14 15.21
N LEU A 689 21.97 -0.27 14.61
CA LEU A 689 23.20 0.24 15.20
C LEU A 689 22.86 1.35 16.19
N ILE A 690 23.39 1.23 17.41
CA ILE A 690 23.15 2.18 18.49
C ILE A 690 24.45 2.63 19.15
N GLU A 691 24.50 3.90 19.54
CA GLU A 691 25.59 4.49 20.32
C GLU A 691 25.08 5.02 21.66
N ASP A 692 25.98 5.09 22.65
CA ASP A 692 25.64 5.60 23.97
C ASP A 692 25.44 7.12 23.90
N ALA A 693 24.25 7.57 24.30
CA ALA A 693 23.88 8.98 24.33
C ALA A 693 23.91 9.57 25.76
N GLY A 694 24.42 8.82 26.75
CA GLY A 694 24.41 9.19 28.17
C GLY A 694 23.03 9.02 28.82
N ASN A 695 22.96 9.18 30.15
CA ASN A 695 21.72 9.09 30.95
C ASN A 695 20.88 7.83 30.69
N SER A 696 21.53 6.68 30.48
CA SER A 696 20.88 5.40 30.15
C SER A 696 20.07 5.45 28.84
N ARG A 697 20.48 6.28 27.88
CA ARG A 697 19.84 6.42 26.57
C ARG A 697 20.79 5.99 25.45
N PHE A 698 20.19 5.57 24.34
CA PHE A 698 20.90 5.18 23.15
C PHE A 698 20.41 5.97 21.94
N ALA A 699 21.31 6.30 21.04
CA ALA A 699 21.01 6.93 19.76
C ALA A 699 21.16 5.91 18.63
N ARG A 700 20.13 5.75 17.80
CA ARG A 700 20.21 4.98 16.55
C ARG A 700 21.09 5.73 15.54
N PHE A 701 22.01 5.04 14.88
CA PHE A 701 22.84 5.58 13.78
C PHE A 701 22.95 4.69 12.53
N GLY A 702 22.17 3.62 12.47
CA GLY A 702 22.07 2.76 11.28
C GLY A 702 21.20 1.53 11.52
N ALA A 703 21.06 0.70 10.50
CA ALA A 703 20.34 -0.57 10.54
C ALA A 703 21.30 -1.75 10.37
N VAL A 704 20.88 -2.94 10.79
CA VAL A 704 21.57 -4.20 10.49
C VAL A 704 20.60 -5.27 9.99
N ARG A 705 21.14 -6.21 9.23
CA ARG A 705 20.42 -7.40 8.78
C ARG A 705 21.32 -8.62 8.90
N PHE A 706 20.74 -9.74 9.30
CA PHE A 706 21.39 -11.04 9.23
C PHE A 706 20.45 -12.02 8.55
N GLY A 707 21.00 -12.96 7.78
CA GLY A 707 20.23 -13.96 7.05
C GLY A 707 21.00 -15.27 7.02
N GLN A 708 20.26 -16.37 6.82
CA GLN A 708 20.84 -17.70 6.55
C GLN A 708 21.70 -18.26 7.70
N LEU A 709 21.52 -17.78 8.93
CA LEU A 709 22.27 -18.31 10.08
C LEU A 709 21.75 -19.69 10.44
N ARG A 710 22.63 -20.70 10.51
CA ARG A 710 22.25 -22.01 11.05
C ARG A 710 22.01 -21.94 12.56
N ARG A 711 21.41 -22.99 13.12
CA ARG A 711 21.07 -23.08 14.55
C ARG A 711 22.24 -22.75 15.49
N GLU A 712 23.46 -23.17 15.17
CA GLU A 712 24.63 -22.87 16.00
C GLU A 712 25.06 -21.39 15.88
N GLY A 713 25.06 -20.82 14.67
CA GLY A 713 25.33 -19.39 14.46
C GLY A 713 24.34 -18.50 15.19
N TRP A 714 23.05 -18.86 15.21
CA TRP A 714 22.04 -18.17 16.01
C TRP A 714 22.31 -18.25 17.52
N ARG A 715 22.72 -19.41 18.04
CA ARG A 715 23.08 -19.57 19.46
C ARG A 715 24.29 -18.70 19.83
N GLN A 716 25.32 -18.69 18.99
CA GLN A 716 26.50 -17.86 19.18
C GLN A 716 26.12 -16.37 19.19
N LEU A 717 25.26 -15.93 18.26
CA LEU A 717 24.76 -14.56 18.22
C LEU A 717 24.02 -14.19 19.50
N ARG A 718 23.13 -15.06 20.00
CA ARG A 718 22.41 -14.82 21.26
C ARG A 718 23.34 -14.75 22.46
N ARG A 719 24.34 -15.62 22.54
CA ARG A 719 25.36 -15.59 23.60
C ARG A 719 26.15 -14.28 23.56
N ALA A 720 26.56 -13.84 22.36
CA ALA A 720 27.24 -12.56 22.18
C ALA A 720 26.37 -11.35 22.54
N CYS A 721 25.04 -11.48 22.45
CA CYS A 721 24.10 -10.48 22.95
C CYS A 721 23.77 -10.60 24.46
N GLY A 722 24.52 -11.42 25.21
CA GLY A 722 24.40 -11.54 26.67
C GLY A 722 23.31 -12.50 27.18
N VAL A 723 22.76 -13.38 26.35
CA VAL A 723 21.77 -14.39 26.79
C VAL A 723 22.48 -15.57 27.46
N ARG A 724 22.20 -15.84 28.76
CA ARG A 724 22.75 -16.99 29.49
C ARG A 724 22.01 -18.29 29.14
N GLU A 725 22.68 -19.44 29.17
CA GLU A 725 22.06 -20.73 28.86
C GLU A 725 20.90 -21.10 29.81
N GLU A 726 20.93 -20.65 31.06
CA GLU A 726 19.85 -20.84 32.03
C GLU A 726 18.60 -20.04 31.66
N ASP A 727 18.76 -18.85 31.09
CA ASP A 727 17.66 -18.06 30.56
C ASP A 727 17.06 -18.72 29.32
N SER A 728 17.78 -19.57 28.58
CA SER A 728 17.21 -20.26 27.41
C SER A 728 16.14 -21.30 27.79
N LYS A 729 16.25 -21.91 28.99
CA LYS A 729 15.21 -22.79 29.56
C LYS A 729 14.06 -22.01 30.17
N GLN A 730 14.34 -20.84 30.75
CA GLN A 730 13.31 -19.97 31.33
C GLN A 730 12.57 -19.12 30.28
N PHE A 731 13.21 -18.77 29.16
CA PHE A 731 12.59 -18.17 27.97
C PHE A 731 11.81 -19.21 27.18
N GLN A 732 12.27 -20.47 27.05
CA GLN A 732 11.40 -21.54 26.51
C GLN A 732 10.11 -21.71 27.33
N SER A 733 10.15 -21.38 28.63
CA SER A 733 8.98 -21.43 29.53
C SER A 733 8.17 -20.12 29.60
N LYS A 734 8.67 -18.97 29.12
CA LYS A 734 8.00 -17.65 29.21
C LYS A 734 7.85 -16.89 27.88
N THR A 735 8.31 -17.44 26.75
CA THR A 735 7.99 -16.94 25.41
C THR A 735 6.53 -17.26 25.11
N MET A 736 5.82 -16.36 24.42
CA MET A 736 4.42 -16.49 23.97
C MET A 736 3.93 -17.93 24.06
N ALA A 737 3.04 -18.25 25.01
CA ALA A 737 2.49 -19.59 25.08
C ALA A 737 1.91 -19.93 23.69
N ALA A 738 2.47 -20.99 23.10
CA ALA A 738 2.24 -21.38 21.72
C ALA A 738 0.74 -21.47 21.45
N ARG A 739 0.34 -21.20 20.19
CA ARG A 739 -1.03 -21.50 19.74
C ARG A 739 -1.35 -22.95 20.09
N THR A 740 -2.56 -23.20 20.55
CA THR A 740 -3.00 -24.57 20.81
C THR A 740 -3.28 -25.26 19.47
N TYR A 741 -2.58 -26.36 19.19
CA TYR A 741 -2.83 -27.17 18.00
C TYR A 741 -4.22 -27.84 18.09
N LEU A 742 -5.05 -27.65 17.06
CA LEU A 742 -6.45 -28.08 17.04
C LEU A 742 -6.59 -29.47 16.40
N ALA A 743 -6.22 -30.53 17.13
CA ALA A 743 -6.19 -31.91 16.62
C ALA A 743 -7.54 -32.38 16.02
N PHE A 744 -8.67 -31.90 16.56
CA PHE A 744 -10.00 -32.25 16.05
C PHE A 744 -10.29 -31.76 14.61
N GLN A 745 -9.56 -30.75 14.12
CA GLN A 745 -9.74 -30.23 12.77
C GLN A 745 -9.17 -31.17 11.71
N HIS A 746 -8.11 -31.91 12.06
CA HIS A 746 -7.44 -32.89 11.21
C HIS A 746 -8.01 -34.29 11.38
N ASN A 747 -8.44 -34.65 12.60
CA ASN A 747 -9.09 -35.92 12.87
C ASN A 747 -10.28 -35.75 13.83
N ALA A 748 -11.47 -35.57 13.25
CA ALA A 748 -12.71 -35.39 14.02
C ALA A 748 -13.17 -36.64 14.78
N LYS A 749 -12.57 -37.81 14.52
CA LYS A 749 -12.90 -39.10 15.15
C LYS A 749 -12.14 -39.34 16.46
N LEU A 750 -11.18 -38.48 16.79
CA LEU A 750 -10.46 -38.54 18.05
C LEU A 750 -11.41 -38.24 19.21
N THR A 751 -11.56 -39.22 20.12
CA THR A 751 -12.27 -39.06 21.38
C THR A 751 -11.32 -38.93 22.58
N THR A 752 -10.05 -39.31 22.40
CA THR A 752 -8.99 -39.18 23.39
C THR A 752 -7.70 -38.65 22.78
N LEU A 753 -6.92 -37.87 23.54
CA LEU A 753 -5.62 -37.32 23.12
C LEU A 753 -4.69 -37.11 24.30
N LYS A 754 -3.44 -37.53 24.16
CA LYS A 754 -2.37 -37.16 25.10
C LYS A 754 -1.76 -35.81 24.71
N THR A 755 -1.57 -34.94 25.68
CA THR A 755 -0.98 -33.60 25.48
C THR A 755 -0.30 -33.11 26.75
N VAL A 756 0.29 -31.93 26.70
CA VAL A 756 1.02 -31.29 27.80
C VAL A 756 0.29 -30.04 28.27
N ILE A 757 0.24 -29.84 29.58
CA ILE A 757 -0.31 -28.62 30.19
C ILE A 757 0.63 -27.44 29.94
N SER A 758 0.13 -26.39 29.28
CA SER A 758 0.87 -25.15 29.05
C SER A 758 0.53 -24.05 30.08
N ALA A 759 -0.70 -24.06 30.62
CA ALA A 759 -1.08 -23.17 31.71
C ALA A 759 -2.25 -23.71 32.54
N VAL A 760 -2.28 -23.36 33.83
CA VAL A 760 -3.44 -23.54 34.72
C VAL A 760 -3.68 -22.24 35.46
N ARG A 761 -4.88 -21.69 35.36
CA ARG A 761 -5.24 -20.39 35.92
C ARG A 761 -6.56 -20.45 36.68
N PRO A 762 -6.67 -19.94 37.91
CA PRO A 762 -7.96 -19.70 38.56
C PRO A 762 -8.83 -18.77 37.72
N PHE A 763 -10.15 -18.96 37.74
CA PHE A 763 -11.09 -18.10 37.01
C PHE A 763 -10.96 -16.61 37.43
N ALA A 764 -10.74 -16.36 38.72
CA ALA A 764 -10.54 -15.02 39.26
C ALA A 764 -9.34 -14.29 38.65
N ASP A 765 -8.31 -15.03 38.22
CA ASP A 765 -7.05 -14.47 37.69
C ASP A 765 -7.09 -14.24 36.16
N LEU A 766 -8.21 -14.59 35.50
CA LEU A 766 -8.37 -14.34 34.08
C LEU A 766 -8.57 -12.85 33.79
N GLU A 767 -8.17 -12.44 32.59
CA GLU A 767 -8.44 -11.09 32.10
C GLU A 767 -9.95 -10.84 31.95
N ASP A 768 -10.41 -9.58 32.08
CA ASP A 768 -11.83 -9.23 31.97
C ASP A 768 -12.50 -9.75 30.70
N ALA A 769 -11.81 -9.66 29.56
CA ALA A 769 -12.30 -10.16 28.28
C ALA A 769 -12.52 -11.68 28.30
N ASN A 770 -11.63 -12.44 28.95
CA ASN A 770 -11.75 -13.90 29.09
C ASN A 770 -12.81 -14.29 30.11
N ARG A 771 -12.97 -13.53 31.21
CA ARG A 771 -14.05 -13.77 32.19
C ARG A 771 -15.44 -13.62 31.55
N GLN A 772 -15.62 -12.66 30.66
CA GLN A 772 -16.89 -12.42 29.96
C GLN A 772 -17.31 -13.59 29.04
N LEU A 773 -16.38 -14.48 28.66
CA LEU A 773 -16.68 -15.67 27.86
C LEU A 773 -17.41 -16.76 28.65
N PHE A 774 -17.28 -16.75 29.99
CA PHE A 774 -17.80 -17.77 30.90
C PHE A 774 -18.73 -17.13 31.93
N LYS A 775 -20.02 -17.03 31.59
CA LYS A 775 -21.03 -16.34 32.41
C LYS A 775 -21.27 -16.99 33.78
N ASP A 776 -21.02 -18.28 33.90
CA ASP A 776 -21.29 -19.09 35.09
C ASP A 776 -20.03 -19.30 35.95
N GLY A 777 -18.99 -18.47 35.77
CA GLY A 777 -17.72 -18.62 36.47
C GLY A 777 -17.77 -18.26 37.96
N THR A 778 -17.13 -19.10 38.78
CA THR A 778 -17.00 -18.93 40.24
C THR A 778 -15.57 -19.22 40.67
N ASP A 779 -15.22 -18.92 41.93
CA ASP A 779 -13.87 -19.14 42.47
C ASP A 779 -13.44 -20.63 42.49
N ALA A 780 -14.38 -21.56 42.36
CA ALA A 780 -14.08 -22.99 42.24
C ALA A 780 -13.55 -23.37 40.83
N HIS A 781 -13.79 -22.52 39.83
CA HIS A 781 -13.46 -22.80 38.45
C HIS A 781 -12.04 -22.39 38.09
N HIS A 782 -11.48 -23.12 37.13
CA HIS A 782 -10.15 -22.87 36.58
C HIS A 782 -10.23 -22.94 35.05
N VAL A 783 -9.20 -22.40 34.43
CA VAL A 783 -8.91 -22.55 33.01
C VAL A 783 -7.60 -23.31 32.87
N VAL A 784 -7.65 -24.37 32.06
CA VAL A 784 -6.49 -25.16 31.66
C VAL A 784 -6.21 -24.88 30.18
N VAL A 785 -4.95 -24.68 29.85
CA VAL A 785 -4.47 -24.55 28.46
C VAL A 785 -3.47 -25.67 28.21
N THR A 786 -3.53 -26.26 27.02
CA THR A 786 -2.67 -27.36 26.58
C THR A 786 -1.99 -27.01 25.26
N GLU A 787 -0.90 -27.70 24.94
CA GLU A 787 -0.19 -27.52 23.67
C GLU A 787 -1.02 -27.99 22.46
N GLN A 788 -1.79 -29.07 22.64
CA GLN A 788 -2.72 -29.59 21.65
C GLN A 788 -4.08 -29.86 22.30
N THR A 789 -5.17 -29.80 21.53
CA THR A 789 -6.48 -30.16 22.06
C THR A 789 -7.36 -30.90 21.06
N ILE A 790 -8.07 -31.91 21.55
CA ILE A 790 -9.20 -32.53 20.84
C ILE A 790 -10.51 -31.82 21.13
N PHE A 791 -10.60 -30.93 22.10
CA PHE A 791 -11.85 -30.23 22.39
C PHE A 791 -12.10 -29.13 21.34
N HIS A 792 -13.27 -29.16 20.71
CA HIS A 792 -13.76 -28.08 19.86
C HIS A 792 -14.15 -26.88 20.75
N PRO A 793 -13.50 -25.72 20.60
CA PRO A 793 -13.93 -24.49 21.24
C PRO A 793 -15.23 -23.99 20.60
N GLN A 794 -16.14 -23.39 21.37
CA GLN A 794 -17.38 -22.86 20.80
C GLN A 794 -17.08 -21.80 19.74
N GLY A 795 -17.60 -22.03 18.53
CA GLY A 795 -17.31 -21.24 17.34
C GLY A 795 -18.14 -21.73 16.15
N GLY A 796 -18.26 -20.92 15.09
CA GLY A 796 -19.02 -21.30 13.88
C GLY A 796 -20.50 -21.63 14.10
N GLY A 797 -21.09 -21.18 15.21
CA GLY A 797 -22.46 -21.54 15.60
C GLY A 797 -22.60 -22.88 16.33
N GLN A 798 -21.55 -23.70 16.40
CA GLN A 798 -21.52 -24.99 17.09
C GLN A 798 -21.18 -24.82 18.59
N PRO A 799 -21.84 -25.57 19.50
CA PRO A 799 -21.45 -25.63 20.91
C PRO A 799 -20.01 -26.12 21.13
N SER A 800 -19.41 -25.78 22.28
CA SER A 800 -18.13 -26.38 22.67
C SER A 800 -18.31 -27.82 23.15
N ASP A 801 -17.25 -28.62 23.07
CA ASP A 801 -17.24 -29.90 23.75
C ASP A 801 -17.13 -29.78 25.26
N VAL A 802 -17.44 -30.90 25.90
CA VAL A 802 -17.29 -31.16 27.34
C VAL A 802 -16.62 -32.51 27.51
N GLY A 803 -16.06 -32.77 28.68
CA GLY A 803 -15.30 -33.99 28.92
C GLY A 803 -14.39 -33.88 30.13
N THR A 804 -13.31 -34.64 30.13
CA THR A 804 -12.35 -34.72 31.24
C THR A 804 -10.92 -34.61 30.74
N ILE A 805 -10.07 -34.02 31.57
CA ILE A 805 -8.62 -34.06 31.43
C ILE A 805 -8.08 -34.79 32.67
N THR A 806 -7.30 -35.85 32.47
CA THR A 806 -6.73 -36.67 33.55
C THR A 806 -5.21 -36.64 33.49
N GLY A 807 -4.56 -36.37 34.61
CA GLY A 807 -3.10 -36.25 34.72
C GLY A 807 -2.49 -37.19 35.77
N PRO A 808 -1.18 -37.05 36.03
CA PRO A 808 -0.48 -37.82 37.05
C PRO A 808 -1.04 -37.56 38.46
N GLY A 809 -0.88 -38.53 39.38
CA GLY A 809 -1.24 -38.36 40.79
C GLY A 809 -2.75 -38.30 41.08
N ALA A 810 -3.57 -38.95 40.24
CA ALA A 810 -5.04 -38.95 40.32
C ALA A 810 -5.70 -37.57 40.10
N ALA A 811 -4.97 -36.55 39.64
CA ALA A 811 -5.54 -35.25 39.30
C ALA A 811 -6.50 -35.38 38.09
N SER A 812 -7.73 -34.92 38.25
CA SER A 812 -8.75 -34.95 37.21
C SER A 812 -9.51 -33.63 37.16
N PHE A 813 -9.76 -33.16 35.94
CA PHE A 813 -10.39 -31.88 35.66
C PHE A 813 -11.57 -32.09 34.73
N ALA A 814 -12.77 -31.76 35.20
CA ALA A 814 -13.99 -31.83 34.40
C ALA A 814 -14.15 -30.54 33.59
N VAL A 815 -14.05 -30.66 32.27
CA VAL A 815 -14.22 -29.58 31.30
C VAL A 815 -15.70 -29.38 31.03
N SER A 816 -16.20 -28.20 31.40
CA SER A 816 -17.61 -27.80 31.25
C SER A 816 -17.88 -26.97 30.00
N SER A 817 -16.86 -26.27 29.49
CA SER A 817 -16.97 -25.42 28.31
C SER A 817 -15.58 -25.10 27.76
N VAL A 818 -15.48 -24.86 26.46
CA VAL A 818 -14.21 -24.53 25.78
C VAL A 818 -14.37 -23.28 24.91
N ARG A 819 -13.40 -22.37 24.93
CA ARG A 819 -13.42 -21.08 24.20
C ARG A 819 -12.04 -20.76 23.63
N MET A 820 -12.01 -19.97 22.55
CA MET A 820 -10.78 -19.29 22.14
C MET A 820 -10.45 -18.18 23.14
N ASP A 821 -9.18 -18.01 23.48
CA ASP A 821 -8.71 -16.91 24.33
C ASP A 821 -8.94 -15.57 23.60
N ALA A 822 -9.64 -14.64 24.25
CA ALA A 822 -9.98 -13.32 23.68
C ALA A 822 -8.83 -12.31 23.77
N VAL A 823 -7.75 -12.65 24.49
CA VAL A 823 -6.59 -11.79 24.74
C VAL A 823 -5.35 -12.33 24.05
N ARG A 824 -5.14 -13.65 24.07
CA ARG A 824 -3.99 -14.33 23.45
C ARG A 824 -4.44 -15.06 22.18
N ASP A 825 -4.00 -14.59 21.03
CA ASP A 825 -4.40 -15.18 19.75
C ASP A 825 -3.99 -16.67 19.65
N GLY A 826 -4.93 -17.51 19.21
CA GLY A 826 -4.71 -18.93 18.95
C GLY A 826 -4.66 -19.88 20.14
N GLN A 827 -4.93 -19.43 21.38
CA GLN A 827 -5.03 -20.34 22.53
C GLN A 827 -6.45 -20.84 22.78
N VAL A 828 -6.56 -22.10 23.23
CA VAL A 828 -7.83 -22.71 23.64
C VAL A 828 -7.91 -22.80 25.16
N LEU A 829 -8.98 -22.22 25.72
CA LEU A 829 -9.27 -22.20 27.15
C LEU A 829 -10.24 -23.32 27.51
N HIS A 830 -9.78 -24.30 28.28
CA HIS A 830 -10.60 -25.38 28.82
C HIS A 830 -11.12 -24.95 30.20
N PHE A 831 -12.40 -24.62 30.29
CA PHE A 831 -13.01 -24.09 31.50
C PHE A 831 -13.76 -25.18 32.27
N GLY A 832 -13.53 -25.26 33.58
CA GLY A 832 -14.02 -26.37 34.38
C GLY A 832 -13.57 -26.36 35.83
N SER A 833 -13.70 -27.50 36.51
CA SER A 833 -13.34 -27.67 37.91
C SER A 833 -12.61 -28.99 38.15
N PHE A 834 -11.69 -29.02 39.11
CA PHE A 834 -11.01 -30.25 39.54
C PHE A 834 -11.98 -31.16 40.32
N THR A 835 -11.98 -32.46 40.02
CA THR A 835 -12.92 -33.45 40.57
C THR A 835 -12.34 -34.32 41.68
N SER A 836 -11.00 -34.41 41.78
CA SER A 836 -10.27 -35.12 42.85
C SER A 836 -9.41 -34.14 43.67
N GLY A 837 -9.39 -34.32 44.99
CA GLY A 837 -8.95 -33.32 45.97
C GLY A 837 -7.51 -32.80 45.83
N GLU A 838 -7.31 -31.54 46.25
CA GLU A 838 -6.08 -30.70 46.37
C GLU A 838 -5.00 -30.72 45.26
N THR A 839 -4.81 -31.80 44.51
CA THR A 839 -3.81 -31.92 43.45
C THR A 839 -4.31 -31.30 42.15
N LYS A 840 -3.73 -30.13 41.82
CA LYS A 840 -3.92 -29.45 40.53
C LYS A 840 -2.81 -29.86 39.56
N PHE A 841 -3.05 -29.72 38.26
CA PHE A 841 -1.99 -29.89 37.27
C PHE A 841 -0.92 -28.81 37.42
N ALA A 842 0.33 -29.17 37.11
CA ALA A 842 1.44 -28.26 36.91
C ALA A 842 1.70 -28.06 35.41
N VAL A 843 2.31 -26.92 35.06
CA VAL A 843 2.79 -26.67 33.70
C VAL A 843 3.89 -27.70 33.37
N GLY A 844 3.76 -28.35 32.21
CA GLY A 844 4.65 -29.44 31.79
C GLY A 844 4.12 -30.85 32.09
N ASP A 845 3.01 -31.00 32.81
CA ASP A 845 2.42 -32.32 33.06
C ASP A 845 1.85 -32.94 31.77
N GLU A 846 2.15 -34.22 31.52
CA GLU A 846 1.46 -35.02 30.50
C GLU A 846 0.07 -35.39 31.00
N VAL A 847 -0.95 -35.03 30.23
CA VAL A 847 -2.36 -35.31 30.53
C VAL A 847 -3.03 -36.01 29.36
N THR A 848 -4.08 -36.75 29.67
CA THR A 848 -4.99 -37.34 28.68
C THR A 848 -6.30 -36.59 28.69
N GLN A 849 -6.65 -36.03 27.53
CA GLN A 849 -7.95 -35.45 27.24
C GLN A 849 -8.91 -36.55 26.79
N GLU A 850 -10.16 -36.49 27.25
CA GLU A 850 -11.26 -37.36 26.82
C GLU A 850 -12.52 -36.52 26.70
N ILE A 851 -13.14 -36.52 25.51
CA ILE A 851 -14.39 -35.77 25.25
C ILE A 851 -15.62 -36.65 25.44
N ASP A 852 -16.77 -36.02 25.71
CA ASP A 852 -18.08 -36.65 25.63
C ASP A 852 -18.41 -36.92 24.14
N ALA A 853 -18.12 -38.15 23.70
CA ALA A 853 -18.24 -38.56 22.30
C ALA A 853 -19.69 -38.49 21.77
N GLU A 854 -20.68 -38.75 22.63
CA GLU A 854 -22.10 -38.68 22.25
C GLU A 854 -22.51 -37.23 21.97
N LYS A 855 -22.11 -36.29 22.84
CA LYS A 855 -22.35 -34.86 22.59
C LYS A 855 -21.59 -34.33 21.39
N ARG A 856 -20.32 -34.73 21.20
CA ARG A 856 -19.55 -34.38 20.00
C ARG A 856 -20.30 -34.81 18.74
N LEU A 857 -20.74 -36.07 18.69
CA LEU A 857 -21.47 -36.60 17.55
C LEU A 857 -22.78 -35.83 17.32
N LEU A 858 -23.54 -35.56 18.38
CA LEU A 858 -24.76 -34.75 18.31
C LEU A 858 -24.50 -33.36 17.72
N TYR A 859 -23.46 -32.66 18.18
CA TYR A 859 -23.11 -31.33 17.68
C TYR A 859 -22.60 -31.37 16.23
N SER A 860 -21.82 -32.38 15.84
CA SER A 860 -21.42 -32.59 14.45
C SER A 860 -22.62 -32.83 13.53
N ARG A 861 -23.62 -33.59 13.98
CA ARG A 861 -24.88 -33.82 13.24
C ARG A 861 -25.63 -32.50 13.02
N TYR A 862 -25.80 -31.70 14.09
CA TYR A 862 -26.46 -30.40 13.98
C TYR A 862 -25.70 -29.44 13.06
N HIS A 863 -24.37 -29.43 13.10
CA HIS A 863 -23.55 -28.57 12.26
C HIS A 863 -23.64 -28.97 10.78
N THR A 864 -23.44 -30.25 10.45
CA THR A 864 -23.60 -30.72 9.06
C THR A 864 -25.02 -30.48 8.54
N ALA A 865 -26.05 -30.72 9.35
CA ALA A 865 -27.44 -30.41 8.96
C ALA A 865 -27.67 -28.91 8.68
N GLY A 866 -26.96 -28.03 9.39
CA GLY A 866 -26.95 -26.59 9.14
C GLY A 866 -26.40 -26.24 7.76
N HIS A 867 -25.30 -26.87 7.34
CA HIS A 867 -24.76 -26.72 5.98
C HIS A 867 -25.68 -27.33 4.92
N VAL A 868 -26.28 -28.49 5.18
CA VAL A 868 -27.27 -29.10 4.28
C VAL A 868 -28.47 -28.15 4.08
N LEU A 869 -28.97 -27.54 5.15
CA LEU A 869 -30.02 -26.54 5.08
C LEU A 869 -29.57 -25.29 4.31
N GLY A 870 -28.38 -24.75 4.60
CA GLY A 870 -27.80 -23.61 3.89
C GLY A 870 -27.73 -23.84 2.39
N ALA A 871 -27.14 -24.97 1.99
CA ALA A 871 -27.02 -25.38 0.60
C ALA A 871 -28.39 -25.56 -0.07
N ALA A 872 -29.36 -26.19 0.62
CA ALA A 872 -30.70 -26.38 0.11
C ALA A 872 -31.42 -25.05 -0.16
N VAL A 873 -31.30 -24.09 0.77
CA VAL A 873 -31.90 -22.76 0.63
C VAL A 873 -31.23 -21.99 -0.51
N ARG A 874 -29.89 -21.98 -0.59
CA ARG A 874 -29.15 -21.30 -1.67
C ARG A 874 -29.53 -21.85 -3.04
N HIS A 875 -29.49 -23.18 -3.22
CA HIS A 875 -29.84 -23.83 -4.49
C HIS A 875 -31.26 -23.53 -4.96
N LEU A 876 -32.18 -23.28 -4.03
CA LEU A 876 -33.57 -22.98 -4.37
C LEU A 876 -33.82 -21.49 -4.60
N LEU A 877 -33.21 -20.62 -3.80
CA LEU A 877 -33.69 -19.25 -3.61
C LEU A 877 -32.67 -18.16 -3.94
N GLU A 878 -31.41 -18.48 -4.24
CA GLU A 878 -30.38 -17.47 -4.54
C GLU A 878 -30.76 -16.57 -5.74
N SER A 879 -31.43 -17.13 -6.75
CA SER A 879 -31.93 -16.37 -7.91
C SER A 879 -33.33 -15.79 -7.72
N GLU A 880 -34.10 -16.26 -6.73
CA GLU A 880 -35.48 -15.82 -6.45
C GLU A 880 -35.53 -14.68 -5.43
N VAL A 881 -34.51 -14.54 -4.59
CA VAL A 881 -34.45 -13.57 -3.49
C VAL A 881 -33.38 -12.51 -3.79
N GLU A 882 -33.81 -11.25 -3.93
CA GLU A 882 -32.91 -10.14 -4.19
C GLU A 882 -31.92 -9.93 -3.02
N GLY A 883 -30.63 -9.84 -3.35
CA GLY A 883 -29.56 -9.66 -2.36
C GLY A 883 -29.35 -10.87 -1.44
N PHE A 884 -29.73 -12.06 -1.89
CA PHE A 884 -29.55 -13.30 -1.13
C PHE A 884 -28.08 -13.52 -0.75
N ASP A 885 -27.86 -13.80 0.54
CA ASP A 885 -26.59 -14.33 1.03
C ASP A 885 -26.80 -15.08 2.35
N GLU A 886 -25.89 -15.97 2.70
CA GLU A 886 -25.85 -16.65 4.00
C GLU A 886 -25.12 -15.77 5.03
N LEU A 887 -25.74 -15.55 6.19
CA LEU A 887 -25.22 -14.63 7.20
C LEU A 887 -24.61 -15.37 8.39
N LYS A 888 -25.45 -15.81 9.33
CA LYS A 888 -25.02 -16.44 10.59
C LYS A 888 -25.83 -17.70 10.83
N ALA A 889 -25.21 -18.68 11.47
CA ALA A 889 -25.89 -19.89 11.89
C ALA A 889 -25.72 -20.16 13.38
N SER A 890 -26.68 -20.88 13.93
CA SER A 890 -26.64 -21.46 15.26
C SER A 890 -26.97 -22.94 15.10
N HIS A 891 -26.13 -23.80 15.68
CA HIS A 891 -26.26 -25.25 15.63
C HIS A 891 -26.46 -25.83 17.04
N PHE A 892 -26.95 -25.01 17.97
CA PHE A 892 -27.37 -25.46 19.29
C PHE A 892 -28.67 -26.25 19.16
N PRO A 893 -28.79 -27.46 19.76
CA PRO A 893 -29.97 -28.30 19.61
C PRO A 893 -31.32 -27.60 19.86
N ASP A 894 -31.37 -26.71 20.85
CA ASP A 894 -32.61 -26.00 21.24
C ASP A 894 -32.91 -24.76 20.39
N SER A 895 -31.97 -24.29 19.57
CA SER A 895 -32.10 -23.04 18.81
C SER A 895 -31.53 -23.09 17.39
N ALA A 896 -31.41 -24.30 16.82
CA ALA A 896 -30.75 -24.53 15.55
C ALA A 896 -31.44 -23.76 14.40
N SER A 897 -30.65 -22.94 13.69
CA SER A 897 -31.15 -22.05 12.65
C SER A 897 -30.05 -21.45 11.78
N CYS A 898 -30.37 -21.20 10.51
CA CYS A 898 -29.53 -20.45 9.58
C CYS A 898 -30.23 -19.13 9.20
N GLU A 899 -29.48 -18.02 9.22
CA GLU A 899 -29.93 -16.68 8.85
C GLU A 899 -29.42 -16.30 7.46
N PHE A 900 -30.31 -15.74 6.65
CA PHE A 900 -30.08 -15.35 5.27
C PHE A 900 -30.46 -13.87 5.07
N GLN A 901 -29.72 -13.18 4.22
CA GLN A 901 -30.08 -11.87 3.70
C GLN A 901 -31.23 -12.03 2.69
N GLY A 902 -32.22 -11.15 2.76
CA GLY A 902 -33.44 -11.22 1.95
C GLY A 902 -34.63 -11.88 2.65
N LEU A 903 -35.82 -11.72 2.06
CA LEU A 903 -37.11 -12.12 2.65
C LEU A 903 -37.64 -13.41 1.99
N ILE A 904 -37.36 -14.55 2.60
CA ILE A 904 -37.78 -15.89 2.15
C ILE A 904 -39.25 -16.11 2.51
N ASP A 905 -40.11 -16.32 1.51
CA ASP A 905 -41.51 -16.61 1.78
C ASP A 905 -41.70 -17.97 2.50
N GLY A 906 -42.69 -18.07 3.38
CA GLY A 906 -42.99 -19.18 4.28
C GLY A 906 -43.64 -20.31 3.50
N ALA A 907 -44.23 -19.98 2.34
CA ALA A 907 -44.61 -20.94 1.32
C ALA A 907 -43.42 -21.79 0.84
N ASN A 908 -42.18 -21.27 0.89
CA ASN A 908 -40.98 -22.03 0.54
C ASN A 908 -40.59 -23.07 1.59
N LYS A 909 -41.23 -23.10 2.78
CA LYS A 909 -40.90 -24.09 3.82
C LYS A 909 -40.98 -25.52 3.29
N ALA A 910 -42.02 -25.86 2.52
CA ALA A 910 -42.18 -27.20 1.96
C ALA A 910 -41.11 -27.51 0.90
N ARG A 911 -40.80 -26.56 0.02
CA ARG A 911 -39.73 -26.69 -1.00
C ARG A 911 -38.36 -26.89 -0.35
N ILE A 912 -38.06 -26.13 0.70
CA ILE A 912 -36.81 -26.23 1.46
C ILE A 912 -36.74 -27.59 2.17
N GLN A 913 -37.83 -28.03 2.81
CA GLN A 913 -37.89 -29.35 3.46
C GLN A 913 -37.62 -30.47 2.45
N GLU A 914 -38.30 -30.48 1.31
CA GLU A 914 -38.13 -31.50 0.27
C GLU A 914 -36.68 -31.56 -0.24
N LYS A 915 -36.04 -30.39 -0.41
CA LYS A 915 -34.64 -30.30 -0.85
C LYS A 915 -33.66 -30.77 0.24
N VAL A 916 -33.91 -30.43 1.51
CA VAL A 916 -33.13 -30.94 2.65
C VAL A 916 -33.25 -32.47 2.73
N ASP A 917 -34.46 -33.01 2.63
CA ASP A 917 -34.71 -34.46 2.65
C ASP A 917 -33.99 -35.16 1.50
N ALA A 918 -34.01 -34.55 0.30
CA ALA A 918 -33.28 -35.06 -0.86
C ALA A 918 -31.76 -35.10 -0.60
N PHE A 919 -31.19 -34.04 -0.02
CA PHE A 919 -29.77 -33.96 0.31
C PHE A 919 -29.36 -34.93 1.43
N VAL A 920 -30.17 -35.06 2.48
CA VAL A 920 -29.93 -36.05 3.56
C VAL A 920 -30.02 -37.47 3.00
N LYS A 921 -31.08 -37.78 2.25
CA LYS A 921 -31.29 -39.12 1.67
C LYS A 921 -30.21 -39.52 0.66
N ALA A 922 -29.59 -38.55 -0.01
CA ALA A 922 -28.52 -38.81 -0.98
C ALA A 922 -27.21 -39.31 -0.33
N GLY A 923 -27.02 -39.16 0.98
CA GLY A 923 -25.81 -39.61 1.68
C GLY A 923 -24.53 -39.01 1.08
N MET A 924 -24.55 -37.71 0.78
CA MET A 924 -23.46 -37.01 0.12
C MET A 924 -22.21 -36.99 1.01
N PRO A 925 -21.02 -37.34 0.49
CA PRO A 925 -19.78 -37.26 1.24
C PRO A 925 -19.46 -35.85 1.73
N VAL A 926 -19.03 -35.73 2.98
CA VAL A 926 -18.50 -34.50 3.57
C VAL A 926 -16.98 -34.62 3.66
N ARG A 927 -16.27 -33.77 2.92
CA ARG A 927 -14.81 -33.78 2.83
C ARG A 927 -14.22 -32.55 3.51
N VAL A 928 -13.07 -32.73 4.12
CA VAL A 928 -12.26 -31.65 4.68
C VAL A 928 -11.04 -31.48 3.81
N ASP A 929 -10.73 -30.23 3.48
CA ASP A 929 -9.54 -29.83 2.74
C ASP A 929 -9.00 -28.51 3.32
N PHE A 930 -7.81 -28.10 2.90
CA PHE A 930 -7.16 -26.88 3.35
C PHE A 930 -6.76 -26.04 2.15
N TRP A 931 -7.37 -24.86 2.01
CA TRP A 931 -7.25 -24.00 0.83
C TRP A 931 -6.65 -22.65 1.19
N ASP A 932 -5.78 -22.13 0.33
CA ASP A 932 -5.40 -20.72 0.36
C ASP A 932 -6.35 -19.87 -0.52
N GLU A 933 -6.14 -18.56 -0.56
CA GLU A 933 -6.97 -17.67 -1.38
C GLU A 933 -6.88 -17.97 -2.89
N GLU A 934 -5.77 -18.55 -3.36
CA GLU A 934 -5.59 -18.92 -4.76
C GLU A 934 -6.41 -20.18 -5.09
N ASP A 935 -6.46 -21.15 -4.18
CA ASP A 935 -7.29 -22.35 -4.29
C ASP A 935 -8.79 -21.98 -4.44
N PHE A 936 -9.30 -21.00 -3.68
CA PHE A 936 -10.66 -20.47 -3.84
C PHE A 936 -10.89 -19.82 -5.22
N ARG A 937 -9.95 -18.99 -5.68
CA ARG A 937 -10.03 -18.32 -7.00
C ARG A 937 -10.01 -19.32 -8.15
N LYS A 938 -9.14 -20.33 -8.09
CA LYS A 938 -9.06 -21.40 -9.11
C LYS A 938 -10.37 -22.17 -9.25
N ARG A 939 -11.16 -22.24 -8.18
CA ARG A 939 -12.45 -22.94 -8.14
C ARG A 939 -13.65 -22.02 -8.40
N GLY A 940 -13.43 -20.72 -8.67
CA GLY A 940 -14.50 -19.74 -8.90
C GLY A 940 -15.34 -19.47 -7.65
N LEU A 941 -14.73 -19.60 -6.46
CA LEU A 941 -15.38 -19.46 -5.16
C LEU A 941 -14.86 -18.22 -4.41
N GLU A 942 -14.57 -17.14 -5.12
CA GLU A 942 -14.01 -15.91 -4.54
C GLU A 942 -14.91 -15.29 -3.47
N ARG A 943 -16.23 -15.50 -3.58
CA ARG A 943 -17.22 -15.06 -2.58
C ARG A 943 -17.03 -15.73 -1.21
N LEU A 944 -16.39 -16.89 -1.17
CA LEU A 944 -16.19 -17.70 0.03
C LEU A 944 -14.82 -17.49 0.67
N ILE A 945 -13.97 -16.60 0.13
CA ILE A 945 -12.68 -16.31 0.74
C ILE A 945 -12.91 -15.68 2.12
N PRO A 946 -12.49 -16.34 3.21
CA PRO A 946 -12.71 -15.82 4.56
C PRO A 946 -11.86 -14.57 4.82
N ASP A 947 -12.21 -13.81 5.86
CA ASP A 947 -11.30 -12.79 6.39
C ASP A 947 -9.98 -13.46 6.78
N ARG A 948 -8.85 -12.92 6.29
CA ARG A 948 -7.52 -13.49 6.54
C ARG A 948 -7.20 -13.62 8.02
N SER A 949 -7.79 -12.79 8.89
CA SER A 949 -7.65 -12.90 10.35
C SER A 949 -8.20 -14.20 10.95
N LEU A 950 -9.01 -14.96 10.20
CA LEU A 950 -9.56 -16.25 10.64
C LEU A 950 -8.60 -17.43 10.50
N ALA A 951 -7.48 -17.26 9.80
CA ALA A 951 -6.40 -18.24 9.71
C ALA A 951 -5.06 -17.56 10.04
N PRO A 952 -4.13 -18.24 10.74
CA PRO A 952 -2.81 -17.68 11.03
C PRO A 952 -2.06 -17.28 9.75
N PRO A 953 -1.21 -16.23 9.80
CA PRO A 953 -0.37 -15.86 8.67
C PRO A 953 0.49 -17.06 8.21
N GLY A 954 0.36 -17.46 6.95
CA GLY A 954 1.02 -18.63 6.38
C GLY A 954 0.15 -19.90 6.34
N GLU A 955 -0.88 -20.02 7.18
CA GLU A 955 -1.77 -21.19 7.19
C GLU A 955 -2.91 -21.08 6.17
N LYS A 956 -3.35 -22.23 5.68
CA LYS A 956 -4.51 -22.39 4.79
C LYS A 956 -5.82 -22.41 5.58
N PHE A 957 -6.91 -21.97 4.96
CA PHE A 957 -8.24 -22.05 5.55
C PHE A 957 -8.75 -23.48 5.50
N ARG A 958 -9.31 -23.97 6.62
CA ARG A 958 -10.04 -25.23 6.63
C ARG A 958 -11.35 -25.10 5.86
N VAL A 959 -11.53 -25.96 4.88
CA VAL A 959 -12.69 -26.00 4.00
C VAL A 959 -13.42 -27.32 4.17
N VAL A 960 -14.74 -27.24 4.22
CA VAL A 960 -15.65 -28.38 4.29
C VAL A 960 -16.49 -28.40 3.03
N GLU A 961 -16.36 -29.44 2.24
CA GLU A 961 -17.12 -29.65 1.01
C GLU A 961 -18.17 -30.74 1.25
N ILE A 962 -19.45 -30.39 1.05
CA ILE A 962 -20.51 -31.40 0.87
C ILE A 962 -20.56 -31.69 -0.62
N VAL A 963 -20.00 -32.84 -1.01
CA VAL A 963 -19.77 -33.19 -2.41
C VAL A 963 -21.09 -33.23 -3.17
N GLY A 964 -21.19 -32.39 -4.21
CA GLY A 964 -22.41 -32.26 -5.02
C GLY A 964 -23.45 -31.28 -4.49
N ALA A 965 -23.17 -30.57 -3.39
CA ALA A 965 -24.03 -29.53 -2.83
C ALA A 965 -23.34 -28.17 -2.75
N GLU A 966 -22.42 -27.97 -1.81
CA GLU A 966 -21.79 -26.67 -1.55
C GLU A 966 -20.48 -26.81 -0.76
N VAL A 967 -19.62 -25.79 -0.87
CA VAL A 967 -18.35 -25.67 -0.15
C VAL A 967 -18.45 -24.56 0.90
N TYR A 968 -17.89 -24.81 2.08
CA TYR A 968 -17.89 -23.85 3.19
C TYR A 968 -16.51 -23.71 3.83
N PRO A 969 -15.98 -22.50 4.02
CA PRO A 969 -14.88 -22.28 4.96
C PRO A 969 -15.41 -22.48 6.39
N CYS A 970 -15.02 -23.59 7.03
CA CYS A 970 -15.61 -23.99 8.31
C CYS A 970 -14.59 -24.65 9.24
N GLY A 971 -14.54 -24.16 10.48
CA GLY A 971 -13.68 -24.68 11.54
C GLY A 971 -14.34 -25.72 12.46
N GLY A 972 -15.62 -26.06 12.23
CA GLY A 972 -16.39 -26.98 13.08
C GLY A 972 -16.20 -28.47 12.76
N THR A 973 -16.84 -29.32 13.56
CA THR A 973 -16.82 -30.77 13.37
C THR A 973 -18.04 -31.24 12.58
N HIS A 974 -17.87 -32.27 11.75
CA HIS A 974 -18.88 -32.74 10.81
C HIS A 974 -19.00 -34.26 10.85
N VAL A 975 -20.16 -34.78 10.49
CA VAL A 975 -20.35 -36.20 10.15
C VAL A 975 -19.88 -36.48 8.72
N ASP A 976 -19.45 -37.72 8.45
CA ASP A 976 -18.79 -38.12 7.20
C ASP A 976 -19.71 -38.04 5.96
N THR A 977 -21.03 -38.19 6.14
CA THR A 977 -22.03 -38.16 5.06
C THR A 977 -23.32 -37.49 5.52
N THR A 978 -24.07 -36.88 4.60
CA THR A 978 -25.28 -36.11 4.95
C THR A 978 -26.41 -36.93 5.57
N ASP A 979 -26.50 -38.23 5.28
CA ASP A 979 -27.49 -39.14 5.88
C ASP A 979 -27.26 -39.34 7.38
N LEU A 980 -26.02 -39.21 7.85
CA LEU A 980 -25.67 -39.30 9.27
C LEU A 980 -26.17 -38.11 10.10
N CYS A 981 -26.64 -37.03 9.47
CA CYS A 981 -27.38 -35.98 10.18
C CYS A 981 -28.62 -36.56 10.87
N GLY A 982 -29.23 -37.58 10.28
CA GLY A 982 -30.56 -38.07 10.64
C GLY A 982 -31.68 -37.18 10.07
N GLU A 983 -32.91 -37.50 10.42
CA GLU A 983 -34.09 -36.77 9.97
C GLU A 983 -33.99 -35.30 10.38
N THR A 984 -33.94 -34.40 9.38
CA THR A 984 -33.73 -32.97 9.58
C THR A 984 -35.01 -32.23 9.21
N THR A 985 -35.74 -31.76 10.23
CA THR A 985 -37.02 -31.07 10.03
C THR A 985 -36.86 -29.56 10.08
N VAL A 986 -37.24 -28.87 9.01
CA VAL A 986 -37.41 -27.42 8.94
C VAL A 986 -38.61 -27.02 9.79
N ARG A 987 -38.38 -26.28 10.87
CA ARG A 987 -39.43 -25.89 11.83
C ARG A 987 -40.15 -24.63 11.42
N LYS A 988 -39.42 -23.54 11.20
CA LYS A 988 -40.02 -22.22 11.04
C LYS A 988 -39.15 -21.33 10.15
N ILE A 989 -39.80 -20.54 9.31
CA ILE A 989 -39.18 -19.40 8.63
C ILE A 989 -39.71 -18.15 9.32
N SER A 990 -38.80 -17.34 9.86
CA SER A 990 -39.11 -16.06 10.48
C SER A 990 -38.39 -14.94 9.74
N ARG A 991 -38.98 -13.75 9.70
CA ARG A 991 -38.45 -12.60 8.97
C ARG A 991 -38.35 -11.40 9.88
N SER A 992 -37.25 -10.66 9.78
CA SER A 992 -37.04 -9.43 10.53
C SER A 992 -35.99 -8.58 9.84
N LYS A 993 -36.23 -7.26 9.72
CA LYS A 993 -35.26 -6.26 9.24
C LYS A 993 -34.53 -6.68 7.95
N GLY A 994 -35.28 -7.11 6.93
CA GLY A 994 -34.72 -7.52 5.63
C GLY A 994 -33.98 -8.86 5.62
N ARG A 995 -34.10 -9.66 6.69
CA ARG A 995 -33.44 -10.97 6.83
C ARG A 995 -34.46 -12.07 7.12
N SER A 996 -34.09 -13.29 6.76
CA SER A 996 -34.87 -14.49 7.01
C SER A 996 -34.08 -15.48 7.84
N LYS A 997 -34.73 -16.06 8.84
CA LYS A 997 -34.17 -17.07 9.71
C LYS A 997 -34.95 -18.37 9.56
N VAL A 998 -34.28 -19.41 9.12
CA VAL A 998 -34.84 -20.75 8.92
C VAL A 998 -34.37 -21.64 10.06
N SER A 999 -35.27 -21.98 10.97
CA SER A 999 -35.02 -22.88 12.09
C SER A 999 -35.22 -24.34 11.68
N TYR A 1000 -34.40 -25.23 12.20
CA TYR A 1000 -34.49 -26.67 11.97
C TYR A 1000 -34.26 -27.45 13.27
N ALA A 1001 -34.54 -28.74 13.25
CA ALA A 1001 -34.17 -29.66 14.33
C ALA A 1001 -33.88 -31.04 13.77
N LEU A 1002 -33.12 -31.82 14.52
CA LEU A 1002 -32.88 -33.21 14.24
C LEU A 1002 -33.82 -34.08 15.08
N ASP A 1003 -34.33 -35.16 14.50
CA ASP A 1003 -34.89 -36.22 15.31
C ASP A 1003 -33.75 -37.00 15.98
N VAL A 1004 -33.69 -36.90 17.31
CA VAL A 1004 -32.67 -37.56 18.14
C VAL A 1004 -33.18 -38.93 18.61
N ALA A 1005 -34.44 -39.28 18.32
CA ALA A 1005 -35.02 -40.58 18.66
C ALA A 1005 -34.68 -41.64 17.60
N LYS A 1006 -33.41 -42.06 17.55
CA LYS A 1006 -33.00 -43.38 17.03
C LYS A 1006 -31.59 -43.72 17.45
#